data_AF-A0A0S4ID88-F1
#
_entry.id   AF-A0A0S4ID88-F1
#
_cell.length_a   1.000
_cell.length_b   1.000
_cell.length_c   1.000
_cell.angle_alpha   90.00
_cell.angle_beta   90.00
_cell.angle_gamma   90.00
#
_symmetry.space_group_name_H-M   'P 1'
#
loop_
_entity.id
_entity.type
_entity.pdbx_description
1 polymer ?
#
loop_
_entity_poly.entity_id
_entity_poly.type
_entity_poly.pdbx_seq_one_letter_code
_entity_poly.pdbx_strand_id
1 'polypeptide(L)'
;MQESVMQRMWESAHLSGGNAAYVEELYELYLHDPNAVPEEWRTYFQKLPADGSTATDVSHSTIRDHFVLLAKNQRRAQPVSAGSVSSEHEKKQVEVLRLIQAYRMRGHQAAKLDPLGLWQRPAPVDLSINHYGLTNADLDTTFRAGDLFIGKEEASLRDILDALQKTYCRTIGAEFTHIVDSEQRSWFQQRLESVRGRPEFSADVQSHLLERVTAGEGLEKYLGTKYPGTKRFGLEGGESLIPMLDEMIQRSGSYGTKEVVIGMAHRGRLNVLVNTFGKNPRELFDEFEGKKMNELGSGDVKYHQGFSSNVMTPGGEVHLAMAFNPSHLEIVSPVVEGSVRARQDRRNDSVGDKVLPISIHGDAAFAGQGVVMETFQMSQTRGFKTGGTVHIVINNQVGFTISNPLDARSTEYATDVAKMIQAPILHVNGDDPEAVLFVTQLAVDYRMQFKRDVVIDLVCYRRRGHNEADEPNGTQPLMYQQITKQRTTRELYAEALIQAGRIDAERAQSKIDDYRSALDNGLHVVKSLVKEPNRELFVDWRPYLGHAWTARHDTRFDLKTLQELSAKLLELPEGFVVQRQVAKIYEDRQKMQAGGLPINWGYAETMAYATLQFEGHPIRMTGQDIGRGTFSHRHAVLHNQKDASTYVPLMNLYPGQPRFELYDSFLSEEAVLAFEYGYSTTTPNALVIWEAQFGDFANGAQVVIDQFITSGEHKWGRLCGLTMLLPHGYEGQGPEHSSARLERYLQLCAEQNIQVCVPTTPAQIYHLLRRQVIRPLRKPLIVLTPKSLLRHKLAVSTLEDLAEGSFQTVIPEIDTLDPAKVERLVLCGGKVYYDLLEKRRAEGREDIAIVRIEQLYPFPEDDLVEILAPYTNLKHAVWCQEEPMNQGAWYSSQHHMRRILGRHNKALNLEYAGREASAAPACGYASKHAEQQERLLQDAFTV
;
A
#
# COMPACT_ATOMS: atom_id res chain seq x y z
N MET A 1 -4.07 75.15 -1.02
CA MET A 1 -3.19 76.25 -1.44
C MET A 1 -3.20 76.27 -2.96
N GLN A 2 -3.55 77.38 -3.60
CA GLN A 2 -3.46 77.49 -5.07
C GLN A 2 -1.98 77.69 -5.44
N GLU A 3 -1.44 76.79 -6.26
CA GLU A 3 -0.08 76.91 -6.78
C GLU A 3 0.10 78.19 -7.60
N SER A 4 1.22 78.88 -7.34
CA SER A 4 1.63 80.08 -8.05
C SER A 4 1.79 79.79 -9.55
N VAL A 5 1.47 80.77 -10.40
CA VAL A 5 1.63 80.65 -11.86
C VAL A 5 3.08 80.30 -12.24
N MET A 6 4.05 80.80 -11.48
CA MET A 6 5.47 80.51 -11.70
C MET A 6 5.81 79.05 -11.37
N GLN A 7 5.16 78.49 -10.35
CA GLN A 7 5.37 77.10 -9.93
C GLN A 7 4.84 76.12 -10.98
N ARG A 8 3.65 76.39 -11.53
CA ARG A 8 3.09 75.64 -12.67
C ARG A 8 3.98 75.72 -13.92
N MET A 9 4.58 76.89 -14.19
CA MET A 9 5.50 77.04 -15.32
C MET A 9 6.80 76.25 -15.14
N TRP A 10 7.34 76.16 -13.93
CA TRP A 10 8.51 75.32 -13.65
C TRP A 10 8.19 73.83 -13.72
N GLU A 11 7.02 73.43 -13.23
CA GLU A 11 6.57 72.04 -13.27
C GLU A 11 6.31 71.54 -14.69
N SER A 12 5.91 72.40 -15.64
CA SER A 12 5.69 71.99 -17.04
C SER A 12 6.82 72.38 -17.99
N ALA A 13 7.89 73.03 -17.53
CA ALA A 13 8.97 73.54 -18.39
C ALA A 13 9.67 72.45 -19.20
N HIS A 14 9.81 71.26 -18.62
CA HIS A 14 10.42 70.09 -19.27
C HIS A 14 9.56 69.52 -20.42
N LEU A 15 8.25 69.83 -20.44
CA LEU A 15 7.28 69.47 -21.47
C LEU A 15 7.08 70.58 -22.52
N SER A 16 7.88 71.65 -22.45
CA SER A 16 7.78 72.75 -23.42
C SER A 16 8.04 72.25 -24.85
N GLY A 17 7.43 72.89 -25.84
CA GLY A 17 7.49 72.44 -27.24
C GLY A 17 8.89 72.31 -27.82
N GLY A 18 9.91 72.95 -27.23
CA GLY A 18 11.31 72.78 -27.60
C GLY A 18 11.91 71.42 -27.22
N ASN A 19 11.31 70.71 -26.26
CA ASN A 19 11.74 69.39 -25.79
C ASN A 19 10.85 68.25 -26.30
N ALA A 20 9.85 68.53 -27.14
CA ALA A 20 8.86 67.54 -27.56
C ALA A 20 9.49 66.24 -28.12
N ALA A 21 10.48 66.36 -29.00
CA ALA A 21 11.17 65.20 -29.59
C ALA A 21 11.91 64.33 -28.53
N TYR A 22 12.49 64.97 -27.51
CA TYR A 22 13.19 64.27 -26.43
C TYR A 22 12.21 63.53 -25.50
N VAL A 23 11.09 64.16 -25.19
CA VAL A 23 10.03 63.56 -24.36
C VAL A 23 9.33 62.42 -25.11
N GLU A 24 9.10 62.57 -26.42
CA GLU A 24 8.57 61.53 -27.29
C GLU A 24 9.52 60.32 -27.37
N GLU A 25 10.83 60.54 -27.51
CA GLU A 25 11.82 59.45 -27.51
C GLU A 25 11.86 58.69 -26.18
N LEU A 26 11.81 59.42 -25.05
CA LEU A 26 11.70 58.78 -23.73
C LEU A 26 10.38 58.03 -23.55
N TYR A 27 9.27 58.54 -24.09
CA TYR A 27 7.99 57.85 -24.02
C TYR A 27 7.97 56.59 -24.88
N GLU A 28 8.56 56.63 -26.08
CA GLU A 28 8.77 55.46 -26.94
C GLU A 28 9.60 54.38 -26.23
N LEU A 29 10.69 54.77 -25.55
CA LEU A 29 11.50 53.88 -24.73
C LEU A 29 10.71 53.29 -23.56
N TYR A 30 9.87 54.08 -22.90
CA TYR A 30 9.00 53.64 -21.81
C TYR A 30 7.93 52.62 -22.28
N LEU A 31 7.35 52.82 -23.46
CA LEU A 31 6.38 51.88 -24.06
C LEU A 31 7.04 50.54 -24.46
N HIS A 32 8.34 50.54 -24.76
CA HIS A 32 9.12 49.33 -25.03
C HIS A 32 9.59 48.62 -23.75
N ASP A 33 10.16 49.37 -22.80
CA ASP A 33 10.54 48.88 -21.47
C ASP A 33 10.42 50.03 -20.44
N PRO A 34 9.49 49.95 -19.47
CA PRO A 34 9.34 50.96 -18.43
C PRO A 34 10.62 51.19 -17.60
N ASN A 35 11.52 50.20 -17.55
CA ASN A 35 12.78 50.30 -16.82
C ASN A 35 13.91 50.98 -17.61
N ALA A 36 13.75 51.18 -18.90
CA ALA A 36 14.73 51.83 -19.77
C ALA A 36 14.77 53.36 -19.61
N VAL A 37 13.81 53.94 -18.89
CA VAL A 37 13.77 55.37 -18.55
C VAL A 37 14.06 55.62 -17.06
N PRO A 38 14.63 56.80 -16.71
CA PRO A 38 14.80 57.22 -15.32
C PRO A 38 13.48 57.22 -14.53
N GLU A 39 13.57 57.00 -13.22
CA GLU A 39 12.42 56.86 -12.31
C GLU A 39 11.45 58.06 -12.34
N GLU A 40 11.99 59.26 -12.50
CA GLU A 40 11.23 60.51 -12.61
C GLU A 40 10.27 60.49 -13.82
N TRP A 41 10.78 60.04 -14.98
CA TRP A 41 10.00 59.90 -16.21
C TRP A 41 9.02 58.73 -16.16
N ARG A 42 9.43 57.60 -15.57
CA ARG A 42 8.54 56.45 -15.33
C ARG A 42 7.32 56.84 -14.50
N THR A 43 7.56 57.56 -13.41
CA THR A 43 6.51 58.03 -12.49
C THR A 43 5.61 59.07 -13.16
N TYR A 44 6.18 59.91 -14.02
CA TYR A 44 5.43 60.89 -14.81
C TYR A 44 4.52 60.21 -15.86
N PHE A 45 5.06 59.27 -16.65
CA PHE A 45 4.31 58.56 -17.68
C PHE A 45 3.21 57.64 -17.14
N GLN A 46 3.39 57.06 -15.94
CA GLN A 46 2.35 56.30 -15.25
C GLN A 46 1.11 57.12 -14.85
N LYS A 47 1.27 58.45 -14.71
CA LYS A 47 0.20 59.37 -14.32
C LYS A 47 -0.56 59.96 -15.52
N LEU A 48 -0.13 59.67 -16.74
CA LEU A 48 -0.82 60.14 -17.94
C LEU A 48 -2.20 59.47 -18.04
N PRO A 49 -3.27 60.24 -18.31
CA PRO A 49 -4.62 59.69 -18.43
C PRO A 49 -4.71 58.77 -19.65
N ALA A 50 -5.21 57.55 -19.47
CA ALA A 50 -5.60 56.69 -20.58
C ALA A 50 -6.88 57.24 -21.21
N ASP A 51 -6.82 57.64 -22.47
CA ASP A 51 -7.95 58.21 -23.22
C ASP A 51 -9.02 57.14 -23.48
N GLY A 52 -9.88 56.86 -22.49
CA GLY A 52 -11.21 56.23 -22.59
C GLY A 52 -11.38 54.92 -23.39
N SER A 53 -10.30 54.38 -23.92
CA SER A 53 -10.21 53.26 -24.84
C SER A 53 -9.30 52.23 -24.17
N THR A 54 -9.70 50.97 -24.20
CA THR A 54 -8.96 49.85 -23.57
C THR A 54 -7.67 49.47 -24.30
N ALA A 55 -7.18 50.32 -25.21
CA ALA A 55 -5.95 50.09 -25.96
C ALA A 55 -4.78 50.79 -25.27
N THR A 56 -3.74 50.04 -24.94
CA THR A 56 -2.45 50.59 -24.50
C THR A 56 -1.77 51.30 -25.67
N ASP A 57 -1.17 52.46 -25.44
CA ASP A 57 -0.36 53.16 -26.45
C ASP A 57 0.74 52.23 -26.99
N VAL A 58 0.96 52.27 -28.30
CA VAL A 58 1.89 51.40 -29.01
C VAL A 58 3.04 52.24 -29.55
N SER A 59 4.27 51.79 -29.33
CA SER A 59 5.47 52.44 -29.85
C SER A 59 5.39 52.64 -31.38
N HIS A 60 5.54 53.89 -31.82
CA HIS A 60 5.56 54.29 -33.21
C HIS A 60 6.75 53.70 -33.97
N SER A 61 7.89 53.51 -33.29
CA SER A 61 9.04 52.82 -33.88
C SER A 61 8.73 51.36 -34.25
N THR A 62 7.96 50.66 -33.40
CA THR A 62 7.50 49.29 -33.63
C THR A 62 6.55 49.21 -34.84
N ILE A 63 5.64 50.20 -34.97
CA ILE A 63 4.73 50.30 -36.12
C ILE A 63 5.52 50.57 -37.41
N ARG A 64 6.49 51.49 -37.38
CA ARG A 64 7.34 51.79 -38.54
C ARG A 64 8.13 50.57 -38.99
N ASP A 65 8.72 49.84 -38.06
CA ASP A 65 9.49 48.64 -38.35
C ASP A 65 8.60 47.53 -38.91
N HIS A 66 7.36 47.40 -38.41
CA HIS A 66 6.35 46.51 -38.98
C HIS A 66 6.03 46.85 -40.44
N PHE A 67 5.82 48.13 -40.78
CA PHE A 67 5.60 48.55 -42.16
C PHE A 67 6.83 48.36 -43.05
N VAL A 68 8.04 48.55 -42.52
CA VAL A 68 9.28 48.24 -43.24
C VAL A 68 9.40 46.74 -43.53
N LEU A 69 8.98 45.88 -42.59
CA LEU A 69 8.98 44.43 -42.74
C LEU A 69 7.94 43.97 -43.77
N LEU A 70 6.74 44.55 -43.74
CA LEU A 70 5.70 44.35 -44.76
C LEU A 70 6.17 44.80 -46.16
N ALA A 71 6.88 45.93 -46.26
CA ALA A 71 7.43 46.43 -47.51
C ALA A 71 8.58 45.55 -48.05
N LYS A 72 9.40 44.97 -47.16
CA LYS A 72 10.46 44.01 -47.53
C LYS A 72 9.89 42.66 -48.02
N ASN A 73 8.68 42.28 -47.58
CA ASN A 73 8.05 41.01 -47.92
C ASN A 73 7.16 41.04 -49.18
N GLN A 74 6.97 42.18 -49.85
CA GLN A 74 6.04 42.27 -51.00
C GLN A 74 6.62 41.86 -52.36
N ARG A 75 7.92 41.55 -52.49
CA ARG A 75 8.48 41.08 -53.77
C ARG A 75 9.50 39.95 -53.61
N ARG A 76 9.13 38.81 -54.21
CA ARG A 76 9.90 37.60 -54.58
C ARG A 76 9.81 36.41 -53.61
N ALA A 77 8.96 35.46 -54.02
CA ALA A 77 9.29 34.05 -53.96
C ALA A 77 10.52 33.78 -54.84
N GLN A 78 11.69 33.64 -54.24
CA GLN A 78 12.81 32.85 -54.74
C GLN A 78 13.59 32.27 -53.55
N PRO A 79 14.12 31.04 -53.66
CA PRO A 79 14.79 30.38 -52.56
C PRO A 79 16.16 31.04 -52.34
N VAL A 80 16.38 31.60 -51.16
CA VAL A 80 17.68 32.15 -50.78
C VAL A 80 18.56 31.04 -50.21
N SER A 81 19.74 30.90 -50.79
CA SER A 81 20.83 30.03 -50.35
C SER A 81 21.34 30.39 -48.96
N ALA A 82 21.71 29.36 -48.18
CA ALA A 82 22.34 29.44 -46.86
C ALA A 82 23.48 30.47 -46.78
N GLY A 83 23.38 31.43 -45.85
CA GLY A 83 24.46 32.38 -45.56
C GLY A 83 24.05 33.69 -44.89
N SER A 84 23.30 33.64 -43.78
CA SER A 84 23.27 34.60 -42.65
C SER A 84 22.01 34.35 -41.82
N VAL A 85 22.05 33.32 -40.99
CA VAL A 85 21.00 33.11 -39.99
C VAL A 85 21.08 34.29 -39.01
N SER A 86 19.98 35.02 -38.83
CA SER A 86 19.92 36.14 -37.89
C SER A 86 20.17 35.62 -36.47
N SER A 87 21.20 36.13 -35.79
CA SER A 87 21.48 35.79 -34.39
C SER A 87 20.27 35.99 -33.48
N GLU A 88 19.40 36.95 -33.80
CA GLU A 88 18.13 37.19 -33.09
C GLU A 88 17.12 36.05 -33.26
N HIS A 89 17.01 35.48 -34.47
CA HIS A 89 16.13 34.34 -34.70
C HIS A 89 16.62 33.09 -33.97
N GLU A 90 17.94 32.85 -33.93
CA GLU A 90 18.53 31.73 -33.18
C GLU A 90 18.31 31.89 -31.66
N LYS A 91 18.43 33.11 -31.12
CA LYS A 91 18.10 33.37 -29.71
C LYS A 91 16.62 33.06 -29.43
N LYS A 92 15.71 33.58 -30.24
CA LYS A 92 14.27 33.31 -30.10
C LYS A 92 13.96 31.82 -30.24
N GLN A 93 14.67 31.09 -31.11
CA GLN A 93 14.53 29.64 -31.23
C GLN A 93 14.89 28.90 -29.93
N VAL A 94 15.96 29.30 -29.23
CA VAL A 94 16.31 28.71 -27.93
C VAL A 94 15.21 28.99 -26.90
N GLU A 95 14.67 30.21 -26.90
CA GLU A 95 13.59 30.62 -26.01
C GLU A 95 12.28 29.84 -26.28
N VAL A 96 11.97 29.51 -27.54
CA VAL A 96 10.84 28.61 -27.87
C VAL A 96 11.05 27.20 -27.32
N LEU A 97 12.27 26.66 -27.36
CA LEU A 97 12.57 25.35 -26.74
C LEU A 97 12.43 25.40 -25.21
N ARG A 98 12.83 26.51 -24.57
CA ARG A 98 12.63 26.71 -23.12
C ARG A 98 11.15 26.81 -22.76
N LEU A 99 10.34 27.46 -23.60
CA LEU A 99 8.89 27.51 -23.45
C LEU A 99 8.26 26.11 -23.54
N ILE A 100 8.63 25.30 -24.55
CA ILE A 100 8.18 23.91 -24.68
C ILE A 100 8.48 23.12 -23.39
N GLN A 101 9.70 23.26 -22.87
CA GLN A 101 10.11 22.58 -21.64
C GLN A 101 9.31 23.06 -20.42
N ALA A 102 9.00 24.35 -20.30
CA ALA A 102 8.18 24.86 -19.21
C ALA A 102 6.75 24.32 -19.24
N TYR A 103 6.14 24.19 -20.42
CA TYR A 103 4.83 23.55 -20.56
C TYR A 103 4.86 22.06 -20.16
N ARG A 104 5.91 21.32 -20.52
CA ARG A 104 6.09 19.92 -20.08
C ARG A 104 6.22 19.80 -18.56
N MET A 105 6.93 20.74 -17.92
CA MET A 105 7.20 20.69 -16.48
C MET A 105 6.05 21.23 -15.62
N ARG A 106 5.35 22.25 -16.09
CA ARG A 106 4.42 23.05 -15.26
C ARG A 106 3.06 23.30 -15.90
N GLY A 107 2.82 22.82 -17.12
CA GLY A 107 1.53 22.98 -17.80
C GLY A 107 0.36 22.43 -17.00
N HIS A 108 0.59 21.33 -16.26
CA HIS A 108 -0.40 20.75 -15.33
C HIS A 108 -0.93 21.76 -14.29
N GLN A 109 -0.15 22.78 -13.91
CA GLN A 109 -0.57 23.82 -12.96
C GLN A 109 -1.59 24.81 -13.56
N ALA A 110 -1.65 24.88 -14.89
CA ALA A 110 -2.61 25.69 -15.65
C ALA A 110 -3.74 24.85 -16.28
N ALA A 111 -3.78 23.54 -16.01
CA ALA A 111 -4.81 22.65 -16.51
C ALA A 111 -6.18 22.87 -15.83
N LYS A 112 -7.26 22.68 -16.59
CA LYS A 112 -8.65 22.78 -16.15
C LYS A 112 -9.11 21.46 -15.51
N LEU A 113 -8.53 21.16 -14.35
CA LEU A 113 -8.72 19.88 -13.65
C LEU A 113 -9.99 19.84 -12.81
N ASP A 114 -10.35 20.94 -12.15
CA ASP A 114 -11.48 21.00 -11.21
C ASP A 114 -12.82 21.09 -11.96
N PRO A 115 -13.72 20.08 -11.85
CA PRO A 115 -15.03 20.13 -12.46
C PRO A 115 -15.95 21.23 -11.91
N LEU A 116 -15.71 21.68 -10.68
CA LEU A 116 -16.52 22.72 -10.02
C LEU A 116 -16.10 24.14 -10.40
N GLY A 117 -14.89 24.31 -10.96
CA GLY A 117 -14.32 25.62 -11.30
C GLY A 117 -14.00 26.50 -10.08
N LEU A 118 -13.87 25.91 -8.90
CA LEU A 118 -13.51 26.59 -7.65
C LEU A 118 -12.00 26.84 -7.55
N TRP A 119 -11.18 26.02 -8.19
CA TRP A 119 -9.73 26.21 -8.25
C TRP A 119 -9.37 27.45 -9.10
N GLN A 120 -9.18 28.58 -8.44
CA GLN A 120 -8.68 29.83 -9.03
C GLN A 120 -7.16 29.90 -8.88
N ARG A 121 -6.44 29.28 -9.82
CA ARG A 121 -4.98 29.14 -9.77
C ARG A 121 -4.30 30.16 -10.71
N PRO A 122 -3.33 30.95 -10.25
CA PRO A 122 -2.56 31.81 -11.14
C PRO A 122 -1.72 30.93 -12.08
N ALA A 123 -1.79 31.20 -13.38
CA ALA A 123 -0.94 30.53 -14.35
C ALA A 123 0.53 30.85 -14.04
N PRO A 124 1.44 29.85 -14.08
CA PRO A 124 2.86 30.12 -13.94
C PRO A 124 3.36 31.13 -14.98
N VAL A 125 4.17 32.10 -14.54
CA VAL A 125 4.64 33.21 -15.39
C VAL A 125 5.47 32.70 -16.57
N ASP A 126 6.21 31.60 -16.36
CA ASP A 126 7.02 30.88 -17.34
C ASP A 126 6.21 30.05 -18.36
N LEU A 127 4.88 30.12 -18.34
CA LEU A 127 4.06 29.65 -19.47
C LEU A 127 3.70 30.78 -20.45
N SER A 128 4.03 32.03 -20.13
CA SER A 128 3.82 33.17 -21.03
C SER A 128 4.98 33.35 -21.99
N ILE A 129 4.68 33.63 -23.26
CA ILE A 129 5.71 33.95 -24.28
C ILE A 129 6.55 35.18 -23.86
N ASN A 130 5.93 36.13 -23.15
CA ASN A 130 6.58 37.37 -22.72
C ASN A 130 7.72 37.10 -21.71
N HIS A 131 7.62 36.02 -20.92
CA HIS A 131 8.68 35.64 -19.97
C HIS A 131 10.01 35.34 -20.68
N TYR A 132 9.94 34.91 -21.94
CA TYR A 132 11.09 34.52 -22.75
C TYR A 132 11.47 35.59 -23.79
N GLY A 133 10.99 36.82 -23.64
CA GLY A 133 11.25 37.92 -24.59
C GLY A 133 10.61 37.71 -25.98
N LEU A 134 9.66 36.77 -26.09
CA LEU A 134 8.83 36.59 -27.29
C LEU A 134 7.59 37.47 -27.16
N THR A 135 7.15 38.03 -28.28
CA THR A 135 6.01 38.95 -28.31
C THR A 135 4.90 38.45 -29.23
N ASN A 136 3.74 39.12 -29.22
CA ASN A 136 2.67 38.81 -30.18
C ASN A 136 3.11 38.96 -31.65
N ALA A 137 4.14 39.75 -31.94
CA ALA A 137 4.71 39.87 -33.28
C ALA A 137 5.43 38.59 -33.74
N ASP A 138 5.86 37.74 -32.80
CA ASP A 138 6.56 36.49 -33.09
C ASP A 138 5.61 35.31 -33.34
N LEU A 139 4.30 35.47 -33.09
CA LEU A 139 3.32 34.37 -33.19
C LEU A 139 3.29 33.69 -34.56
N ASP A 140 3.44 34.45 -35.63
CA ASP A 140 3.40 33.93 -37.01
C ASP A 140 4.81 33.62 -37.55
N THR A 141 5.85 33.76 -36.71
CA THR A 141 7.22 33.34 -37.04
C THR A 141 7.36 31.83 -36.89
N THR A 142 7.95 31.18 -37.90
CA THR A 142 8.23 29.73 -37.90
C THR A 142 9.47 29.42 -37.09
N PHE A 143 9.36 28.43 -36.21
CA PHE A 143 10.46 27.87 -35.43
C PHE A 143 10.54 26.36 -35.64
N ARG A 144 11.72 25.80 -35.38
CA ARG A 144 11.90 24.35 -35.29
C ARG A 144 11.20 23.85 -34.04
N ALA A 145 10.36 22.83 -34.21
CA ALA A 145 9.64 22.18 -33.12
C ALA A 145 10.56 21.34 -32.22
N GLY A 146 11.76 20.98 -32.71
CA GLY A 146 12.74 20.22 -31.93
C GLY A 146 12.22 18.81 -31.65
N ASP A 147 12.14 18.44 -30.37
CA ASP A 147 11.63 17.16 -29.88
C ASP A 147 10.13 17.21 -29.54
N LEU A 148 9.39 18.22 -30.00
CA LEU A 148 7.94 18.34 -29.83
C LEU A 148 7.21 17.44 -30.85
N PHE A 149 6.45 16.46 -30.37
CA PHE A 149 5.82 15.44 -31.23
C PHE A 149 4.46 15.88 -31.80
N ILE A 150 4.39 16.99 -32.53
CA ILE A 150 3.14 17.50 -33.12
C ILE A 150 2.92 17.14 -34.60
N GLY A 151 3.77 16.27 -35.14
CA GLY A 151 3.74 15.83 -36.55
C GLY A 151 4.32 16.85 -37.55
N LYS A 152 5.02 17.88 -37.08
CA LYS A 152 5.69 18.90 -37.89
C LYS A 152 7.12 19.11 -37.37
N GLU A 153 8.11 19.17 -38.26
CA GLU A 153 9.50 19.53 -37.89
C GLU A 153 9.65 21.03 -37.58
N GLU A 154 8.85 21.85 -38.27
CA GLU A 154 8.78 23.31 -38.10
C GLU A 154 7.32 23.77 -38.01
N ALA A 155 7.04 24.73 -37.15
CA ALA A 155 5.71 25.27 -36.91
C ALA A 155 5.80 26.75 -36.49
N SER A 156 4.74 27.51 -36.71
CA SER A 156 4.65 28.88 -36.18
C SER A 156 4.62 28.85 -34.64
N LEU A 157 5.09 29.89 -33.97
CA LEU A 157 4.99 29.99 -32.51
C LEU A 157 3.53 29.86 -32.04
N ARG A 158 2.56 30.35 -32.82
CA ARG A 158 1.13 30.18 -32.60
C ARG A 158 0.72 28.70 -32.58
N ASP A 159 1.14 27.94 -33.58
CA ASP A 159 0.85 26.50 -33.68
C ASP A 159 1.50 25.72 -32.53
N ILE A 160 2.74 26.08 -32.16
CA ILE A 160 3.46 25.47 -31.03
C ILE A 160 2.71 25.75 -29.73
N LEU A 161 2.36 27.01 -29.46
CA LEU A 161 1.65 27.42 -28.25
C LEU A 161 0.27 26.75 -28.14
N ASP A 162 -0.49 26.70 -29.24
CA ASP A 162 -1.78 26.02 -29.31
C ASP A 162 -1.65 24.52 -29.01
N ALA A 163 -0.64 23.86 -29.58
CA ALA A 163 -0.38 22.45 -29.32
C ALA A 163 0.01 22.19 -27.86
N LEU A 164 0.88 23.02 -27.28
CA LEU A 164 1.30 22.90 -25.87
C LEU A 164 0.12 23.11 -24.92
N GLN A 165 -0.68 24.15 -25.14
CA GLN A 165 -1.88 24.43 -24.34
C GLN A 165 -2.91 23.31 -24.45
N LYS A 166 -3.14 22.77 -25.66
CA LYS A 166 -4.06 21.64 -25.87
C LYS A 166 -3.58 20.36 -25.18
N THR A 167 -2.26 20.12 -25.18
CA THR A 167 -1.66 18.91 -24.61
C THR A 167 -1.61 18.94 -23.09
N TYR A 168 -1.12 20.05 -22.50
CA TYR A 168 -0.73 20.09 -21.09
C TYR A 168 -1.63 20.94 -20.20
N CYS A 169 -2.55 21.75 -20.76
CA CYS A 169 -3.36 22.71 -19.99
C CYS A 169 -4.87 22.55 -20.19
N ARG A 170 -5.35 21.43 -20.76
CA ARG A 170 -6.79 21.14 -20.91
C ARG A 170 -7.33 20.38 -19.70
N THR A 171 -8.07 19.30 -19.92
CA THR A 171 -8.70 18.46 -18.89
C THR A 171 -7.74 17.38 -18.35
N ILE A 172 -6.50 17.35 -18.85
CA ILE A 172 -5.41 16.49 -18.37
C ILE A 172 -4.25 17.40 -17.96
N GLY A 173 -3.68 17.12 -16.79
CA GLY A 173 -2.40 17.65 -16.33
C GLY A 173 -1.45 16.47 -16.09
N ALA A 174 -0.33 16.42 -16.80
CA ALA A 174 0.62 15.33 -16.68
C ALA A 174 1.88 15.78 -15.95
N GLU A 175 2.25 15.09 -14.86
CA GLU A 175 3.53 15.24 -14.18
C GLU A 175 4.40 14.01 -14.44
N PHE A 176 5.43 14.17 -15.27
CA PHE A 176 6.34 13.07 -15.63
C PHE A 176 7.80 13.53 -15.76
N THR A 177 8.07 14.84 -15.79
CA THR A 177 9.44 15.35 -16.02
C THR A 177 10.38 15.14 -14.84
N HIS A 178 9.86 14.87 -13.63
CA HIS A 178 10.64 14.49 -12.44
C HIS A 178 11.23 13.09 -12.52
N ILE A 179 10.78 12.27 -13.49
CA ILE A 179 11.34 10.95 -13.75
C ILE A 179 12.77 11.12 -14.28
N VAL A 180 13.73 10.43 -13.66
CA VAL A 180 15.15 10.51 -14.07
C VAL A 180 15.39 9.80 -15.42
N ASP A 181 14.67 8.71 -15.66
CA ASP A 181 14.74 7.91 -16.88
C ASP A 181 14.24 8.70 -18.11
N SER A 182 15.15 8.95 -19.06
CA SER A 182 14.85 9.70 -20.29
C SER A 182 13.97 8.94 -21.28
N GLU A 183 14.02 7.60 -21.31
CA GLU A 183 13.16 6.80 -22.18
C GLU A 183 11.70 6.93 -21.72
N GLN A 184 11.46 6.83 -20.42
CA GLN A 184 10.13 7.01 -19.83
C GLN A 184 9.57 8.43 -20.09
N ARG A 185 10.41 9.47 -19.95
CA ARG A 185 9.98 10.84 -20.27
C ARG A 185 9.64 11.03 -21.74
N SER A 186 10.50 10.54 -22.63
CA SER A 186 10.26 10.60 -24.09
C SER A 186 9.00 9.86 -24.49
N TRP A 187 8.74 8.71 -23.84
CA TRP A 187 7.53 7.93 -24.06
C TRP A 187 6.25 8.73 -23.74
N PHE A 188 6.22 9.46 -22.63
CA PHE A 188 5.09 10.34 -22.30
C PHE A 188 4.96 11.51 -23.29
N GLN A 189 6.07 12.17 -23.64
CA GLN A 189 6.08 13.26 -24.63
C GLN A 189 5.45 12.79 -25.95
N GLN A 190 5.92 11.66 -26.47
CA GLN A 190 5.42 11.09 -27.72
C GLN A 190 3.93 10.76 -27.64
N ARG A 191 3.48 10.12 -26.55
CA ARG A 191 2.08 9.67 -26.40
C ARG A 191 1.11 10.81 -26.15
N LEU A 192 1.51 11.86 -25.44
CA LEU A 192 0.66 13.01 -25.13
C LEU A 192 0.61 14.01 -26.28
N GLU A 193 1.77 14.40 -26.82
CA GLU A 193 1.89 15.50 -27.79
C GLU A 193 1.35 15.10 -29.18
N SER A 194 1.51 13.84 -29.58
CA SER A 194 1.05 13.33 -30.89
C SER A 194 -0.47 13.43 -31.06
N VAL A 195 -1.22 13.28 -29.98
CA VAL A 195 -2.68 13.41 -29.96
C VAL A 195 -3.15 14.70 -29.29
N ARG A 196 -2.22 15.58 -28.91
CA ARG A 196 -2.50 16.85 -28.21
C ARG A 196 -3.41 16.66 -26.99
N GLY A 197 -3.18 15.58 -26.25
CA GLY A 197 -3.98 15.18 -25.09
C GLY A 197 -5.42 14.72 -25.39
N ARG A 198 -5.84 14.59 -26.65
CA ARG A 198 -7.20 14.18 -27.04
C ARG A 198 -7.19 13.27 -28.28
N PRO A 199 -7.08 11.95 -28.12
CA PRO A 199 -7.25 11.02 -29.24
C PRO A 199 -8.69 11.05 -29.78
N GLU A 200 -8.87 10.66 -31.03
CA GLU A 200 -10.20 10.48 -31.63
C GLU A 200 -10.74 9.07 -31.33
N PHE A 201 -11.92 9.00 -30.72
CA PHE A 201 -12.62 7.74 -30.46
C PHE A 201 -13.76 7.51 -31.44
N SER A 202 -14.07 6.24 -31.73
CA SER A 202 -15.22 5.88 -32.55
C SER A 202 -16.54 6.11 -31.82
N ALA A 203 -17.64 6.25 -32.57
CA ALA A 203 -18.97 6.43 -31.99
C ALA A 203 -19.39 5.25 -31.10
N ASP A 204 -18.93 4.03 -31.39
CA ASP A 204 -19.20 2.86 -30.56
C ASP A 204 -18.50 2.93 -29.20
N VAL A 205 -17.23 3.36 -29.17
CA VAL A 205 -16.48 3.61 -27.93
C VAL A 205 -17.16 4.70 -27.11
N GLN A 206 -17.55 5.80 -27.74
CA GLN A 206 -18.26 6.90 -27.07
C GLN A 206 -19.63 6.45 -26.51
N SER A 207 -20.36 5.61 -27.24
CA SER A 207 -21.65 5.06 -26.81
C SER A 207 -21.50 4.08 -25.64
N HIS A 208 -20.44 3.26 -25.63
CA HIS A 208 -20.10 2.37 -24.51
C HIS A 208 -19.69 3.17 -23.28
N LEU A 209 -18.83 4.18 -23.46
CA LEU A 209 -18.39 5.08 -22.40
C LEU A 209 -19.58 5.78 -21.73
N LEU A 210 -20.51 6.34 -22.51
CA LEU A 210 -21.75 6.94 -21.99
C LEU A 210 -22.61 5.91 -21.23
N GLU A 211 -22.64 4.67 -21.69
CA GLU A 211 -23.41 3.60 -21.04
C GLU A 211 -22.82 3.22 -19.67
N ARG A 212 -21.50 3.15 -19.55
CA ARG A 212 -20.81 2.90 -18.27
C ARG A 212 -20.95 4.06 -17.29
N VAL A 213 -20.86 5.31 -17.74
CA VAL A 213 -21.15 6.49 -16.90
C VAL A 213 -22.62 6.49 -16.46
N THR A 214 -23.55 6.10 -17.34
CA THR A 214 -24.97 5.96 -17.02
C THR A 214 -25.22 4.89 -15.96
N ALA A 215 -24.52 3.75 -16.03
CA ALA A 215 -24.59 2.71 -15.01
C ALA A 215 -24.05 3.20 -13.64
N GLY A 216 -22.95 3.96 -13.65
CA GLY A 216 -22.37 4.59 -12.47
C GLY A 216 -23.36 5.51 -11.75
N GLU A 217 -23.99 6.43 -12.48
CA GLU A 217 -25.01 7.33 -11.91
C GLU A 217 -26.32 6.61 -11.54
N GLY A 218 -26.77 5.70 -12.40
CA GLY A 218 -28.05 5.02 -12.30
C GLY A 218 -28.20 4.21 -11.01
N LEU A 219 -27.14 3.52 -10.59
CA LEU A 219 -27.16 2.73 -9.35
C LEU A 219 -27.35 3.64 -8.13
N GLU A 220 -26.65 4.76 -8.07
CA GLU A 220 -26.70 5.68 -6.93
C GLU A 220 -28.08 6.33 -6.80
N LYS A 221 -28.66 6.77 -7.94
CA LYS A 221 -30.03 7.28 -7.98
C LYS A 221 -31.05 6.22 -7.54
N TYR A 222 -30.86 4.97 -7.97
CA TYR A 222 -31.72 3.84 -7.59
C TYR A 222 -31.67 3.58 -6.08
N LEU A 223 -30.46 3.41 -5.53
CA LEU A 223 -30.25 3.16 -4.10
C LEU A 223 -30.73 4.34 -3.24
N GLY A 224 -30.49 5.58 -3.67
CA GLY A 224 -30.96 6.78 -2.97
C GLY A 224 -32.48 6.91 -2.94
N THR A 225 -33.17 6.42 -3.98
CA THR A 225 -34.64 6.41 -4.04
C THR A 225 -35.22 5.28 -3.20
N LYS A 226 -34.63 4.07 -3.27
CA LYS A 226 -35.15 2.87 -2.60
C LYS A 226 -34.82 2.82 -1.11
N TYR A 227 -33.65 3.32 -0.70
CA TYR A 227 -33.15 3.28 0.67
C TYR A 227 -32.69 4.67 1.16
N PRO A 228 -33.62 5.64 1.32
CA PRO A 228 -33.28 6.99 1.73
C PRO A 228 -32.61 7.02 3.11
N GLY A 229 -31.56 7.84 3.26
CA GLY A 229 -30.83 8.00 4.52
C GLY A 229 -29.92 6.84 4.93
N THR A 230 -29.87 5.75 4.16
CA THR A 230 -28.97 4.62 4.46
C THR A 230 -27.55 4.91 3.98
N LYS A 231 -26.57 4.68 4.86
CA LYS A 231 -25.15 4.82 4.50
C LYS A 231 -24.77 3.87 3.37
N ARG A 232 -24.36 4.43 2.23
CA ARG A 232 -23.89 3.71 1.05
C ARG A 232 -22.55 4.22 0.50
N PHE A 233 -22.13 5.43 0.89
CA PHE A 233 -20.89 6.06 0.42
C PHE A 233 -20.84 6.18 -1.11
N GLY A 234 -21.86 6.82 -1.67
CA GLY A 234 -22.10 6.88 -3.10
C GLY A 234 -20.94 7.48 -3.92
N LEU A 235 -20.88 7.07 -5.20
CA LEU A 235 -19.92 7.56 -6.18
C LEU A 235 -20.35 8.88 -6.86
N GLU A 236 -21.52 9.42 -6.54
CA GLU A 236 -22.09 10.61 -7.20
C GLU A 236 -21.10 11.79 -7.24
N GLY A 237 -20.78 12.24 -8.46
CA GLY A 237 -19.75 13.25 -8.78
C GLY A 237 -18.39 12.69 -9.19
N GLY A 238 -18.18 11.37 -9.12
CA GLY A 238 -16.97 10.64 -9.54
C GLY A 238 -17.28 9.42 -10.41
N GLU A 239 -18.39 9.45 -11.15
CA GLU A 239 -18.93 8.32 -11.93
C GLU A 239 -17.96 7.79 -13.00
N SER A 240 -17.04 8.63 -13.48
CA SER A 240 -15.98 8.26 -14.43
C SER A 240 -15.01 7.19 -13.92
N LEU A 241 -15.04 6.85 -12.63
CA LEU A 241 -14.33 5.68 -12.10
C LEU A 241 -14.80 4.36 -12.74
N ILE A 242 -16.09 4.23 -13.05
CA ILE A 242 -16.65 2.98 -13.60
C ILE A 242 -16.11 2.67 -15.00
N PRO A 243 -16.19 3.59 -15.99
CA PRO A 243 -15.55 3.35 -17.28
C PRO A 243 -14.02 3.26 -17.20
N MET A 244 -13.37 3.95 -16.25
CA MET A 244 -11.93 3.82 -16.01
C MET A 244 -11.56 2.37 -15.64
N LEU A 245 -12.27 1.76 -14.69
CA LEU A 245 -12.01 0.37 -14.29
C LEU A 245 -12.35 -0.62 -15.41
N ASP A 246 -13.43 -0.39 -16.14
CA ASP A 246 -13.81 -1.22 -17.29
C ASP A 246 -12.69 -1.23 -18.35
N GLU A 247 -12.22 -0.06 -18.81
CA GLU A 247 -11.13 0.02 -19.77
C GLU A 247 -9.84 -0.59 -19.23
N MET A 248 -9.50 -0.37 -17.97
CA MET A 248 -8.29 -0.91 -17.36
C MET A 248 -8.26 -2.43 -17.42
N ILE A 249 -9.41 -3.08 -17.13
CA ILE A 249 -9.56 -4.54 -17.20
C ILE A 249 -9.53 -5.02 -18.65
N GLN A 250 -10.27 -4.37 -19.57
CA GLN A 250 -10.31 -4.77 -20.98
C GLN A 250 -8.93 -4.65 -21.64
N ARG A 251 -8.24 -3.53 -21.40
CA ARG A 251 -6.91 -3.25 -21.96
C ARG A 251 -5.85 -4.15 -21.37
N SER A 252 -5.79 -4.34 -20.05
CA SER A 252 -4.84 -5.29 -19.44
C SER A 252 -5.07 -6.72 -19.90
N GLY A 253 -6.33 -7.13 -20.07
CA GLY A 253 -6.70 -8.40 -20.68
C GLY A 253 -6.12 -8.57 -22.10
N SER A 254 -6.11 -7.51 -22.92
CA SER A 254 -5.49 -7.54 -24.25
C SER A 254 -3.97 -7.75 -24.23
N TYR A 255 -3.29 -7.39 -23.13
CA TYR A 255 -1.88 -7.69 -22.87
C TYR A 255 -1.65 -9.11 -22.31
N GLY A 256 -2.70 -9.92 -22.15
CA GLY A 256 -2.62 -11.28 -21.65
C GLY A 256 -2.67 -11.41 -20.12
N THR A 257 -3.00 -10.33 -19.40
CA THR A 257 -3.31 -10.39 -17.96
C THR A 257 -4.40 -11.44 -17.70
N LYS A 258 -4.23 -12.22 -16.63
CA LYS A 258 -5.13 -13.31 -16.23
C LYS A 258 -5.88 -13.01 -14.94
N GLU A 259 -5.33 -12.16 -14.10
CA GLU A 259 -5.98 -11.75 -12.86
C GLU A 259 -5.79 -10.26 -12.59
N VAL A 260 -6.83 -9.60 -12.07
CA VAL A 260 -6.78 -8.23 -11.59
C VAL A 260 -7.26 -8.22 -10.14
N VAL A 261 -6.44 -7.67 -9.25
CA VAL A 261 -6.76 -7.58 -7.82
C VAL A 261 -6.93 -6.11 -7.45
N ILE A 262 -8.08 -5.78 -6.85
CA ILE A 262 -8.47 -4.40 -6.53
C ILE A 262 -8.55 -4.20 -5.02
N GLY A 263 -7.78 -3.26 -4.50
CA GLY A 263 -7.94 -2.70 -3.16
C GLY A 263 -8.64 -1.36 -3.24
N MET A 264 -9.66 -1.13 -2.41
CA MET A 264 -10.35 0.16 -2.40
C MET A 264 -10.93 0.51 -1.04
N ALA A 265 -11.08 1.80 -0.79
CA ALA A 265 -11.81 2.35 0.34
C ALA A 265 -13.35 2.15 0.21
N HIS A 266 -14.12 2.85 1.04
CA HIS A 266 -15.59 2.77 1.06
C HIS A 266 -16.25 3.45 -0.14
N ARG A 267 -15.64 4.52 -0.68
CA ARG A 267 -16.29 5.41 -1.65
C ARG A 267 -16.52 4.73 -3.00
N GLY A 268 -17.77 4.66 -3.43
CA GLY A 268 -18.18 4.01 -4.67
C GLY A 268 -18.04 2.49 -4.67
N ARG A 269 -17.77 1.86 -3.52
CA ARG A 269 -17.53 0.41 -3.46
C ARG A 269 -18.70 -0.42 -3.96
N LEU A 270 -19.92 -0.09 -3.55
CA LEU A 270 -21.12 -0.79 -4.01
C LEU A 270 -21.30 -0.65 -5.53
N ASN A 271 -20.91 0.50 -6.07
CA ASN A 271 -20.91 0.77 -7.50
C ASN A 271 -19.94 -0.15 -8.24
N VAL A 272 -18.69 -0.24 -7.77
CA VAL A 272 -17.69 -1.15 -8.35
C VAL A 272 -18.12 -2.61 -8.22
N LEU A 273 -18.69 -3.02 -7.08
CA LEU A 273 -19.20 -4.38 -6.89
C LEU A 273 -20.27 -4.76 -7.91
N VAL A 274 -21.23 -3.87 -8.17
CA VAL A 274 -22.35 -4.15 -9.09
C VAL A 274 -21.95 -3.94 -10.56
N ASN A 275 -21.31 -2.82 -10.87
CA ASN A 275 -21.05 -2.36 -12.25
C ASN A 275 -19.71 -2.82 -12.83
N THR A 276 -18.80 -3.36 -12.02
CA THR A 276 -17.50 -3.91 -12.48
C THR A 276 -17.40 -5.41 -12.17
N PHE A 277 -17.64 -5.81 -10.91
CA PHE A 277 -17.55 -7.21 -10.52
C PHE A 277 -18.80 -8.04 -10.84
N GLY A 278 -19.94 -7.38 -11.09
CA GLY A 278 -21.18 -8.07 -11.44
C GLY A 278 -21.86 -8.77 -10.26
N LYS A 279 -21.65 -8.30 -9.02
CA LYS A 279 -22.44 -8.74 -7.85
C LYS A 279 -23.92 -8.61 -8.15
N ASN A 280 -24.72 -9.61 -7.80
CA ASN A 280 -26.14 -9.60 -8.10
C ASN A 280 -26.83 -8.45 -7.33
N PRO A 281 -27.58 -7.56 -8.01
CA PRO A 281 -28.28 -6.47 -7.33
C PRO A 281 -29.27 -6.96 -6.26
N ARG A 282 -29.91 -8.13 -6.43
CA ARG A 282 -30.82 -8.71 -5.42
C ARG A 282 -30.09 -9.05 -4.13
N GLU A 283 -28.93 -9.68 -4.23
CA GLU A 283 -28.10 -10.00 -3.05
C GLU A 283 -27.69 -8.72 -2.32
N LEU A 284 -27.30 -7.68 -3.06
CA LEU A 284 -27.01 -6.39 -2.46
C LEU A 284 -28.25 -5.80 -1.76
N PHE A 285 -29.43 -5.85 -2.38
CA PHE A 285 -30.66 -5.33 -1.79
C PHE A 285 -31.07 -6.09 -0.52
N ASP A 286 -30.87 -7.40 -0.48
CA ASP A 286 -31.09 -8.22 0.72
C ASP A 286 -30.18 -7.78 1.88
N GLU A 287 -28.93 -7.38 1.61
CA GLU A 287 -28.02 -6.79 2.60
C GLU A 287 -28.50 -5.42 3.11
N PHE A 288 -29.16 -4.62 2.25
CA PHE A 288 -29.78 -3.35 2.67
C PHE A 288 -31.02 -3.57 3.54
N GLU A 289 -31.76 -4.67 3.31
CA GLU A 289 -32.91 -5.08 4.12
C GLU A 289 -32.51 -5.78 5.43
N GLY A 290 -31.21 -5.94 5.70
CA GLY A 290 -30.69 -6.54 6.93
C GLY A 290 -30.83 -8.06 6.99
N LYS A 291 -31.06 -8.73 5.84
CA LYS A 291 -31.08 -10.19 5.80
C LYS A 291 -29.66 -10.72 5.99
N LYS A 292 -29.53 -11.69 6.90
CA LYS A 292 -28.24 -12.27 7.28
C LYS A 292 -27.75 -13.19 6.16
N MET A 293 -26.67 -12.81 5.46
CA MET A 293 -26.06 -13.63 4.40
C MET A 293 -25.10 -14.71 4.93
N ASN A 294 -24.50 -14.50 6.11
CA ASN A 294 -23.55 -15.44 6.72
C ASN A 294 -24.15 -16.10 7.97
N GLU A 295 -24.20 -17.44 7.97
CA GLU A 295 -24.56 -18.24 9.15
C GLU A 295 -23.40 -18.35 10.15
N LEU A 296 -22.14 -18.24 9.69
CA LEU A 296 -20.91 -18.39 10.47
C LEU A 296 -20.18 -17.05 10.63
N GLY A 297 -19.74 -16.73 11.86
CA GLY A 297 -18.99 -15.52 12.20
C GLY A 297 -19.86 -14.31 12.61
N SER A 298 -19.19 -13.20 12.94
CA SER A 298 -19.83 -11.94 13.32
C SER A 298 -20.30 -11.11 12.12
N GLY A 299 -19.71 -11.33 10.95
CA GLY A 299 -19.96 -10.56 9.74
C GLY A 299 -19.32 -9.17 9.76
N ASP A 300 -19.57 -8.39 8.72
CA ASP A 300 -19.08 -7.00 8.60
C ASP A 300 -20.05 -6.17 7.74
N VAL A 301 -19.93 -4.86 7.79
CA VAL A 301 -20.76 -3.93 7.00
C VAL A 301 -20.57 -4.16 5.50
N LYS A 302 -21.65 -4.00 4.73
CA LYS A 302 -21.73 -4.27 3.28
C LYS A 302 -20.60 -3.66 2.44
N TYR A 303 -20.09 -2.50 2.83
CA TYR A 303 -19.03 -1.78 2.13
C TYR A 303 -17.60 -2.17 2.58
N HIS A 304 -17.43 -3.28 3.31
CA HIS A 304 -16.13 -3.93 3.57
C HIS A 304 -15.99 -5.29 2.88
N GLN A 305 -17.09 -5.83 2.36
CA GLN A 305 -17.13 -7.15 1.74
C GLN A 305 -16.30 -7.16 0.45
N GLY A 306 -15.40 -8.14 0.33
CA GLY A 306 -14.70 -8.48 -0.90
C GLY A 306 -15.61 -9.27 -1.84
N PHE A 307 -15.15 -9.48 -3.06
CA PHE A 307 -15.90 -10.24 -4.07
C PHE A 307 -14.95 -10.80 -5.13
N SER A 308 -15.36 -11.87 -5.80
CA SER A 308 -14.60 -12.42 -6.92
C SER A 308 -15.53 -12.82 -8.05
N SER A 309 -15.12 -12.55 -9.28
CA SER A 309 -15.85 -12.91 -10.48
C SER A 309 -14.89 -13.01 -11.66
N ASN A 310 -15.35 -13.54 -12.79
CA ASN A 310 -14.57 -13.58 -14.02
C ASN A 310 -15.27 -12.75 -15.09
N VAL A 311 -14.50 -12.05 -15.91
CA VAL A 311 -15.00 -11.25 -17.02
C VAL A 311 -14.26 -11.59 -18.30
N MET A 312 -14.95 -11.43 -19.43
CA MET A 312 -14.34 -11.57 -20.74
C MET A 312 -13.66 -10.28 -21.20
N THR A 313 -12.47 -10.45 -21.76
CA THR A 313 -11.68 -9.42 -22.43
C THR A 313 -11.25 -9.89 -23.82
N PRO A 314 -10.75 -9.00 -24.70
CA PRO A 314 -10.20 -9.40 -26.00
C PRO A 314 -9.09 -10.46 -25.93
N GLY A 315 -8.34 -10.52 -24.82
CA GLY A 315 -7.28 -11.51 -24.61
C GLY A 315 -7.70 -12.76 -23.83
N GLY A 316 -9.00 -12.94 -23.60
CA GLY A 316 -9.56 -14.10 -22.90
C GLY A 316 -10.16 -13.76 -21.54
N GLU A 317 -10.48 -14.80 -20.78
CA GLU A 317 -11.07 -14.70 -19.44
C GLU A 317 -10.06 -14.12 -18.44
N VAL A 318 -10.52 -13.14 -17.66
CA VAL A 318 -9.75 -12.49 -16.58
C VAL A 318 -10.50 -12.67 -15.26
N HIS A 319 -9.79 -13.15 -14.24
CA HIS A 319 -10.32 -13.26 -12.89
C HIS A 319 -10.14 -11.95 -12.13
N LEU A 320 -11.24 -11.42 -11.57
CA LEU A 320 -11.25 -10.23 -10.75
C LEU A 320 -11.38 -10.62 -9.27
N ALA A 321 -10.59 -9.99 -8.42
CA ALA A 321 -10.71 -10.14 -6.96
C ALA A 321 -10.68 -8.78 -6.27
N MET A 322 -11.76 -8.42 -5.56
CA MET A 322 -11.79 -7.27 -4.65
C MET A 322 -11.36 -7.73 -3.27
N ALA A 323 -10.34 -7.09 -2.71
CA ALA A 323 -9.88 -7.37 -1.35
C ALA A 323 -10.92 -6.93 -0.30
N PHE A 324 -11.02 -7.70 0.78
CA PHE A 324 -11.69 -7.25 2.00
C PHE A 324 -10.84 -6.17 2.67
N ASN A 325 -11.49 -5.21 3.33
CA ASN A 325 -10.80 -4.16 4.07
C ASN A 325 -11.60 -3.72 5.30
N PRO A 326 -10.93 -3.31 6.38
CA PRO A 326 -11.58 -2.61 7.48
C PRO A 326 -11.84 -1.14 7.11
N SER A 327 -12.42 -0.38 8.04
CA SER A 327 -12.60 1.07 7.89
C SER A 327 -11.29 1.89 7.95
N HIS A 328 -10.20 1.30 8.43
CA HIS A 328 -8.88 1.93 8.42
C HIS A 328 -8.45 2.08 6.96
N LEU A 329 -8.31 3.33 6.49
CA LEU A 329 -8.02 3.61 5.10
C LEU A 329 -6.58 3.24 4.76
N GLU A 330 -6.31 3.05 3.46
CA GLU A 330 -4.99 2.79 2.88
C GLU A 330 -4.29 1.45 3.23
N ILE A 331 -4.53 0.89 4.42
CA ILE A 331 -3.88 -0.36 4.90
C ILE A 331 -4.16 -1.58 4.03
N VAL A 332 -5.21 -1.56 3.21
CA VAL A 332 -5.52 -2.64 2.26
C VAL A 332 -4.54 -2.68 1.07
N SER A 333 -3.89 -1.57 0.73
CA SER A 333 -2.96 -1.50 -0.42
C SER A 333 -1.82 -2.53 -0.30
N PRO A 334 -1.04 -2.60 0.79
CA PRO A 334 -0.01 -3.63 0.93
C PRO A 334 -0.60 -5.06 1.02
N VAL A 335 -1.82 -5.23 1.56
CA VAL A 335 -2.52 -6.53 1.52
C VAL A 335 -2.79 -7.00 0.09
N VAL A 336 -3.18 -6.08 -0.80
CA VAL A 336 -3.37 -6.36 -2.22
C VAL A 336 -2.05 -6.72 -2.89
N GLU A 337 -0.98 -5.97 -2.63
CA GLU A 337 0.35 -6.29 -3.17
C GLU A 337 0.79 -7.70 -2.76
N GLY A 338 0.58 -8.08 -1.50
CA GLY A 338 0.86 -9.43 -1.01
C GLY A 338 0.05 -10.51 -1.73
N SER A 339 -1.25 -10.26 -1.95
CA SER A 339 -2.12 -11.19 -2.69
C SER A 339 -1.72 -11.32 -4.16
N VAL A 340 -1.32 -10.21 -4.78
CA VAL A 340 -0.85 -10.18 -6.17
C VAL A 340 0.46 -10.95 -6.29
N ARG A 341 1.43 -10.71 -5.41
CA ARG A 341 2.69 -11.44 -5.43
C ARG A 341 2.49 -12.95 -5.27
N ALA A 342 1.62 -13.38 -4.35
CA ALA A 342 1.25 -14.78 -4.21
C ALA A 342 0.66 -15.39 -5.49
N ARG A 343 -0.22 -14.64 -6.21
CA ARG A 343 -0.78 -15.08 -7.50
C ARG A 343 0.27 -15.13 -8.60
N GLN A 344 1.20 -14.17 -8.61
CA GLN A 344 2.33 -14.17 -9.54
C GLN A 344 3.23 -15.38 -9.32
N ASP A 345 3.54 -15.70 -8.07
CA ASP A 345 4.36 -16.85 -7.71
C ASP A 345 3.70 -18.16 -8.13
N ARG A 346 2.39 -18.32 -7.89
CA ARG A 346 1.58 -19.45 -8.36
C ARG A 346 1.60 -19.60 -9.88
N ARG A 347 1.71 -18.50 -10.63
CA ARG A 347 1.69 -18.46 -12.10
C ARG A 347 3.08 -18.45 -12.74
N ASN A 348 4.15 -18.50 -11.93
CA ASN A 348 5.52 -18.29 -12.37
C ASN A 348 5.66 -17.00 -13.19
N ASP A 349 5.04 -15.92 -12.71
CA ASP A 349 5.04 -14.59 -13.33
C ASP A 349 6.07 -13.69 -12.62
N SER A 350 7.35 -13.89 -12.90
CA SER A 350 8.44 -13.15 -12.26
C SER A 350 8.56 -11.68 -12.70
N VAL A 351 7.87 -11.30 -13.78
CA VAL A 351 7.91 -9.95 -14.38
C VAL A 351 6.66 -9.13 -14.01
N GLY A 352 5.52 -9.79 -13.78
CA GLY A 352 4.26 -9.17 -13.38
C GLY A 352 3.30 -8.90 -14.54
N ASP A 353 3.34 -9.68 -15.63
CA ASP A 353 2.48 -9.51 -16.81
C ASP A 353 1.07 -10.06 -16.63
N LYS A 354 0.94 -11.13 -15.83
CA LYS A 354 -0.27 -11.94 -15.73
C LYS A 354 -1.18 -11.51 -14.59
N VAL A 355 -0.67 -10.78 -13.60
CA VAL A 355 -1.45 -10.31 -12.45
C VAL A 355 -1.25 -8.81 -12.28
N LEU A 356 -2.35 -8.05 -12.34
CA LEU A 356 -2.36 -6.59 -12.22
C LEU A 356 -2.96 -6.16 -10.87
N PRO A 357 -2.18 -5.49 -10.01
CA PRO A 357 -2.72 -4.77 -8.85
C PRO A 357 -3.32 -3.41 -9.27
N ILE A 358 -4.49 -3.10 -8.71
CA ILE A 358 -5.13 -1.77 -8.76
C ILE A 358 -5.44 -1.34 -7.32
N SER A 359 -5.00 -0.14 -6.95
CA SER A 359 -5.30 0.44 -5.63
C SER A 359 -6.07 1.74 -5.78
N ILE A 360 -7.22 1.84 -5.10
CA ILE A 360 -8.14 2.99 -5.18
C ILE A 360 -8.19 3.70 -3.83
N HIS A 361 -7.87 4.98 -3.85
CA HIS A 361 -7.58 5.80 -2.67
C HIS A 361 -8.54 6.99 -2.57
N GLY A 362 -8.66 7.57 -1.36
CA GLY A 362 -9.24 8.90 -1.16
C GLY A 362 -8.13 9.96 -1.12
N ASP A 363 -8.38 11.17 -1.61
CA ASP A 363 -7.40 12.27 -1.64
C ASP A 363 -6.73 12.55 -0.29
N ALA A 364 -7.53 12.80 0.76
CA ALA A 364 -6.99 13.14 2.07
C ALA A 364 -6.23 11.96 2.72
N ALA A 365 -6.69 10.73 2.50
CA ALA A 365 -6.08 9.55 3.07
C ALA A 365 -4.76 9.20 2.36
N PHE A 366 -4.72 9.32 1.02
CA PHE A 366 -3.53 9.08 0.21
C PHE A 366 -2.36 10.00 0.61
N ALA A 367 -2.67 11.26 0.92
CA ALA A 367 -1.66 12.23 1.38
C ALA A 367 -1.28 12.06 2.87
N GLY A 368 -2.19 11.54 3.70
CA GLY A 368 -2.08 11.59 5.15
C GLY A 368 -1.67 10.29 5.84
N GLN A 369 -1.81 9.12 5.20
CA GLN A 369 -1.50 7.82 5.82
C GLN A 369 -0.09 7.33 5.45
N GLY A 370 0.75 7.08 6.45
CA GLY A 370 2.15 6.65 6.26
C GLY A 370 2.30 5.33 5.51
N VAL A 371 1.34 4.41 5.62
CA VAL A 371 1.35 3.13 4.90
C VAL A 371 1.37 3.28 3.38
N VAL A 372 0.89 4.40 2.83
CA VAL A 372 0.99 4.69 1.38
C VAL A 372 2.46 4.85 0.98
N MET A 373 3.23 5.60 1.77
CA MET A 373 4.67 5.77 1.57
C MET A 373 5.40 4.43 1.67
N GLU A 374 5.10 3.63 2.70
CA GLU A 374 5.73 2.32 2.88
C GLU A 374 5.42 1.36 1.72
N THR A 375 4.20 1.42 1.18
CA THR A 375 3.79 0.61 0.02
C THR A 375 4.49 1.08 -1.27
N PHE A 376 4.64 2.39 -1.48
CA PHE A 376 5.45 2.88 -2.59
C PHE A 376 6.90 2.45 -2.47
N GLN A 377 7.48 2.51 -1.27
CA GLN A 377 8.86 2.09 -1.03
C GLN A 377 9.10 0.62 -1.40
N MET A 378 8.11 -0.26 -1.21
CA MET A 378 8.26 -1.69 -1.53
C MET A 378 8.08 -2.02 -3.02
N SER A 379 7.46 -1.14 -3.81
CA SER A 379 7.04 -1.37 -5.22
C SER A 379 8.13 -1.95 -6.14
N GLN A 380 9.41 -1.61 -5.90
CA GLN A 380 10.55 -2.07 -6.71
C GLN A 380 11.53 -2.98 -5.95
N THR A 381 11.28 -3.26 -4.67
CA THR A 381 12.15 -4.12 -3.86
C THR A 381 11.95 -5.59 -4.22
N ARG A 382 13.02 -6.38 -4.32
CA ARG A 382 13.00 -7.75 -4.89
C ARG A 382 11.98 -8.71 -4.24
N GLY A 383 11.76 -8.57 -2.93
CA GLY A 383 10.87 -9.44 -2.16
C GLY A 383 9.39 -9.10 -2.29
N PHE A 384 9.07 -7.90 -2.78
CA PHE A 384 7.73 -7.31 -2.71
C PHE A 384 7.22 -6.78 -4.06
N LYS A 385 8.11 -6.51 -5.03
CA LYS A 385 7.71 -5.99 -6.35
C LYS A 385 6.68 -6.88 -7.04
N THR A 386 5.72 -6.24 -7.68
CA THR A 386 4.59 -6.86 -8.40
C THR A 386 4.49 -6.42 -9.86
N GLY A 387 5.54 -5.79 -10.41
CA GLY A 387 5.57 -5.30 -11.79
C GLY A 387 4.82 -3.97 -11.97
N GLY A 388 4.68 -3.19 -10.90
CA GLY A 388 4.05 -1.88 -10.88
C GLY A 388 2.55 -1.93 -10.60
N THR A 389 2.08 -0.96 -9.83
CA THR A 389 0.66 -0.81 -9.46
C THR A 389 0.01 0.39 -10.12
N VAL A 390 -1.23 0.22 -10.60
CA VAL A 390 -2.02 1.36 -11.08
C VAL A 390 -2.83 1.91 -9.92
N HIS A 391 -2.48 3.12 -9.48
CA HIS A 391 -3.14 3.82 -8.38
C HIS A 391 -4.17 4.80 -8.92
N ILE A 392 -5.38 4.78 -8.35
CA ILE A 392 -6.45 5.73 -8.67
C ILE A 392 -6.79 6.49 -7.40
N VAL A 393 -6.61 7.81 -7.42
CA VAL A 393 -7.04 8.68 -6.32
C VAL A 393 -8.37 9.31 -6.70
N ILE A 394 -9.44 8.96 -5.97
CA ILE A 394 -10.76 9.60 -6.15
C ILE A 394 -10.74 10.94 -5.43
N ASN A 395 -10.22 11.96 -6.11
CA ASN A 395 -9.99 13.28 -5.54
C ASN A 395 -11.22 14.17 -5.65
N ASN A 396 -12.15 14.00 -4.70
CA ASN A 396 -13.30 14.88 -4.52
C ASN A 396 -13.00 16.19 -3.80
N GLN A 397 -11.72 16.49 -3.54
CA GLN A 397 -11.30 17.75 -2.94
C GLN A 397 -11.81 17.96 -1.51
N VAL A 398 -12.19 16.87 -0.82
CA VAL A 398 -12.70 16.93 0.56
C VAL A 398 -12.56 15.59 1.30
N GLY A 399 -11.79 15.61 2.39
CA GLY A 399 -11.66 14.54 3.36
C GLY A 399 -12.63 14.74 4.53
N PHE A 400 -13.77 14.04 4.51
CA PHE A 400 -14.88 14.25 5.47
C PHE A 400 -15.35 15.71 5.48
N THR A 401 -14.85 16.55 6.40
CA THR A 401 -15.11 17.99 6.58
C THR A 401 -13.89 18.85 6.30
N ILE A 402 -12.75 18.27 5.91
CA ILE A 402 -11.51 18.98 5.61
C ILE A 402 -11.42 19.17 4.09
N SER A 403 -11.64 20.41 3.62
CA SER A 403 -11.55 20.78 2.20
C SER A 403 -10.48 21.83 1.91
N ASN A 404 -10.00 22.53 2.94
CA ASN A 404 -8.92 23.49 2.79
C ASN A 404 -7.60 22.73 2.55
N PRO A 405 -6.91 22.95 1.42
CA PRO A 405 -5.67 22.24 1.11
C PRO A 405 -4.59 22.39 2.20
N LEU A 406 -4.52 23.56 2.87
CA LEU A 406 -3.55 23.83 3.94
C LEU A 406 -3.77 22.98 5.21
N ASP A 407 -5.00 22.49 5.41
CA ASP A 407 -5.33 21.59 6.52
C ASP A 407 -5.19 20.13 6.10
N ALA A 408 -5.41 19.83 4.82
CA ALA A 408 -5.39 18.46 4.29
C ALA A 408 -3.98 17.93 4.00
N ARG A 409 -3.03 18.79 3.58
CA ARG A 409 -1.69 18.40 3.13
C ARG A 409 -0.70 19.57 3.07
N SER A 410 0.59 19.24 2.94
CA SER A 410 1.70 20.21 2.84
C SER A 410 2.24 20.42 1.41
N THR A 411 1.57 19.86 0.41
CA THR A 411 2.01 19.87 -0.99
C THR A 411 0.87 20.31 -1.92
N GLU A 412 1.16 20.54 -3.20
CA GLU A 412 0.18 21.05 -4.16
C GLU A 412 -0.93 20.04 -4.43
N TYR A 413 -0.56 18.80 -4.76
CA TYR A 413 -1.48 17.70 -5.04
C TYR A 413 -1.48 16.69 -3.92
N ALA A 414 -2.62 16.03 -3.71
CA ALA A 414 -2.72 14.91 -2.79
C ALA A 414 -1.78 13.75 -3.20
N THR A 415 -1.44 13.68 -4.48
CA THR A 415 -0.67 12.60 -5.08
C THR A 415 0.85 12.76 -5.02
N ASP A 416 1.35 13.87 -4.45
CA ASP A 416 2.78 14.20 -4.46
C ASP A 416 3.66 13.17 -3.74
N VAL A 417 3.11 12.37 -2.82
CA VAL A 417 3.82 11.25 -2.17
C VAL A 417 4.40 10.26 -3.19
N ALA A 418 3.74 10.07 -4.33
CA ALA A 418 4.20 9.14 -5.38
C ALA A 418 5.50 9.58 -6.07
N LYS A 419 5.87 10.87 -5.97
CA LYS A 419 7.13 11.39 -6.52
C LYS A 419 8.35 10.77 -5.82
N MET A 420 8.20 10.20 -4.62
CA MET A 420 9.30 9.53 -3.89
C MET A 420 9.93 8.38 -4.70
N ILE A 421 9.14 7.65 -5.49
CA ILE A 421 9.61 6.57 -6.37
C ILE A 421 9.69 7.00 -7.84
N GLN A 422 9.52 8.30 -8.10
CA GLN A 422 9.45 8.87 -9.44
C GLN A 422 8.31 8.27 -10.27
N ALA A 423 7.16 7.97 -9.66
CA ALA A 423 6.00 7.54 -10.44
C ALA A 423 5.44 8.72 -11.26
N PRO A 424 5.03 8.52 -12.52
CA PRO A 424 4.25 9.51 -13.26
C PRO A 424 2.88 9.71 -12.61
N ILE A 425 2.38 10.95 -12.67
CA ILE A 425 1.07 11.33 -12.14
C ILE A 425 0.26 11.96 -13.26
N LEU A 426 -0.95 11.44 -13.48
CA LEU A 426 -1.89 11.90 -14.50
C LEU A 426 -3.12 12.48 -13.79
N HIS A 427 -3.18 13.79 -13.68
CA HIS A 427 -4.38 14.49 -13.19
C HIS A 427 -5.38 14.59 -14.32
N VAL A 428 -6.63 14.22 -14.04
CA VAL A 428 -7.70 14.24 -15.04
C VAL A 428 -9.00 14.76 -14.44
N ASN A 429 -9.68 15.61 -15.20
CA ASN A 429 -11.00 16.12 -14.84
C ASN A 429 -12.05 15.01 -14.97
N GLY A 430 -12.73 14.69 -13.86
CA GLY A 430 -13.72 13.63 -13.80
C GLY A 430 -14.97 13.87 -14.66
N ASP A 431 -15.27 15.12 -15.04
CA ASP A 431 -16.37 15.48 -15.94
C ASP A 431 -16.01 15.35 -17.44
N ASP A 432 -14.79 14.91 -17.79
CA ASP A 432 -14.37 14.58 -19.16
C ASP A 432 -14.07 13.06 -19.30
N PRO A 433 -15.09 12.22 -19.56
CA PRO A 433 -14.92 10.77 -19.65
C PRO A 433 -13.94 10.32 -20.74
N GLU A 434 -13.80 11.07 -21.84
CA GLU A 434 -12.87 10.72 -22.94
C GLU A 434 -11.42 10.94 -22.51
N ALA A 435 -11.14 12.04 -21.78
CA ALA A 435 -9.84 12.26 -21.18
C ALA A 435 -9.52 11.18 -20.14
N VAL A 436 -10.49 10.81 -19.30
CA VAL A 436 -10.37 9.72 -18.32
C VAL A 436 -10.03 8.40 -19.01
N LEU A 437 -10.72 8.07 -20.11
CA LEU A 437 -10.43 6.86 -20.90
C LEU A 437 -8.98 6.89 -21.43
N PHE A 438 -8.55 8.02 -22.00
CA PHE A 438 -7.20 8.15 -22.55
C PHE A 438 -6.10 8.01 -21.49
N VAL A 439 -6.21 8.68 -20.34
CA VAL A 439 -5.20 8.55 -19.27
C VAL A 439 -5.17 7.14 -18.68
N THR A 440 -6.31 6.45 -18.66
CA THR A 440 -6.39 5.04 -18.24
C THR A 440 -5.60 4.15 -19.19
N GLN A 441 -5.78 4.34 -20.50
CA GLN A 441 -5.03 3.62 -21.53
C GLN A 441 -3.52 3.87 -21.39
N LEU A 442 -3.14 5.13 -21.18
CA LEU A 442 -1.75 5.53 -20.99
C LEU A 442 -1.14 4.91 -19.73
N ALA A 443 -1.87 4.89 -18.60
CA ALA A 443 -1.40 4.32 -17.35
C ALA A 443 -1.17 2.80 -17.45
N VAL A 444 -2.12 2.06 -18.05
CA VAL A 444 -1.95 0.62 -18.29
C VAL A 444 -0.77 0.36 -19.21
N ASP A 445 -0.63 1.11 -20.30
CA ASP A 445 0.48 0.94 -21.23
C ASP A 445 1.82 1.23 -20.55
N TYR A 446 1.91 2.28 -19.74
CA TYR A 446 3.12 2.61 -18.98
C TYR A 446 3.49 1.49 -18.01
N ARG A 447 2.52 1.02 -17.20
CA ARG A 447 2.74 -0.08 -16.26
C ARG A 447 3.18 -1.34 -16.99
N MET A 448 2.53 -1.67 -18.10
CA MET A 448 2.89 -2.86 -18.89
C MET A 448 4.24 -2.72 -19.59
N GLN A 449 4.65 -1.53 -20.00
CA GLN A 449 5.95 -1.30 -20.64
C GLN A 449 7.11 -1.29 -19.63
N PHE A 450 6.96 -0.54 -18.53
CA PHE A 450 8.08 -0.20 -17.64
C PHE A 450 8.05 -0.92 -16.29
N LYS A 451 6.99 -1.65 -15.97
CA LYS A 451 6.83 -2.41 -14.72
C LYS A 451 6.97 -1.56 -13.46
N ARG A 452 6.43 -0.34 -13.52
CA ARG A 452 6.48 0.68 -12.48
C ARG A 452 5.08 1.22 -12.18
N ASP A 453 4.94 1.72 -10.95
CA ASP A 453 3.70 2.31 -10.47
C ASP A 453 3.37 3.57 -11.26
N VAL A 454 2.07 3.83 -11.43
CA VAL A 454 1.53 5.04 -12.06
C VAL A 454 0.30 5.50 -11.30
N VAL A 455 0.16 6.81 -11.14
CA VAL A 455 -0.96 7.41 -10.40
C VAL A 455 -1.88 8.16 -11.34
N ILE A 456 -3.18 7.90 -11.24
CA ILE A 456 -4.24 8.69 -11.84
C ILE A 456 -4.93 9.47 -10.73
N ASP A 457 -4.85 10.79 -10.79
CA ASP A 457 -5.59 11.70 -9.90
C ASP A 457 -6.92 12.08 -10.58
N LEU A 458 -7.99 11.38 -10.22
CA LEU A 458 -9.33 11.61 -10.74
C LEU A 458 -9.98 12.76 -9.98
N VAL A 459 -9.73 13.98 -10.45
CA VAL A 459 -10.24 15.22 -9.84
C VAL A 459 -11.74 15.32 -10.12
N CYS A 460 -12.52 15.17 -9.07
CA CYS A 460 -13.97 15.02 -9.11
C CYS A 460 -14.60 15.84 -7.98
N TYR A 461 -15.85 15.55 -7.63
CA TYR A 461 -16.52 16.14 -6.47
C TYR A 461 -17.36 15.10 -5.73
N ARG A 462 -17.90 15.46 -4.56
CA ARG A 462 -18.82 14.60 -3.79
C ARG A 462 -20.19 15.25 -3.75
N ARG A 463 -21.17 14.66 -4.46
CA ARG A 463 -22.52 15.25 -4.60
C ARG A 463 -23.27 15.41 -3.27
N ARG A 464 -23.04 14.51 -2.33
CA ARG A 464 -23.70 14.44 -1.01
C ARG A 464 -22.69 14.65 0.13
N GLY A 465 -23.16 14.67 1.38
CA GLY A 465 -22.30 14.64 2.57
C GLY A 465 -21.37 13.42 2.61
N HIS A 466 -20.52 13.30 3.64
CA HIS A 466 -19.58 12.17 3.72
C HIS A 466 -20.31 10.83 3.78
N ASN A 467 -21.46 10.83 4.45
CA ASN A 467 -22.49 9.84 4.28
C ASN A 467 -23.80 10.53 3.90
N GLU A 468 -24.80 9.76 3.48
CA GLU A 468 -26.02 10.32 2.89
C GLU A 468 -26.94 11.04 3.87
N ALA A 469 -26.68 10.95 5.18
CA ALA A 469 -27.39 11.67 6.23
C ALA A 469 -26.60 12.86 6.79
N ASP A 470 -25.37 13.09 6.31
CA ASP A 470 -24.49 14.18 6.75
C ASP A 470 -24.79 15.47 5.97
N GLU A 471 -24.75 16.62 6.65
CA GLU A 471 -25.05 17.95 6.07
C GLU A 471 -23.75 18.74 5.83
N PRO A 472 -23.23 18.75 4.59
CA PRO A 472 -21.92 19.30 4.30
C PRO A 472 -21.89 20.83 4.19
N ASN A 473 -23.03 21.51 4.05
CA ASN A 473 -23.06 22.98 4.02
C ASN A 473 -22.58 23.60 5.35
N GLY A 474 -22.60 22.83 6.45
CA GLY A 474 -22.09 23.28 7.74
C GLY A 474 -20.60 23.66 7.72
N THR A 475 -19.81 23.05 6.84
CA THR A 475 -18.35 23.27 6.74
C THR A 475 -17.88 23.67 5.34
N GLN A 476 -18.60 23.30 4.28
CA GLN A 476 -18.24 23.57 2.87
C GLN A 476 -19.33 24.35 2.09
N PRO A 477 -19.84 25.50 2.59
CA PRO A 477 -21.02 26.15 1.99
C PRO A 477 -20.82 26.56 0.53
N LEU A 478 -19.69 27.18 0.17
CA LEU A 478 -19.45 27.64 -1.21
C LEU A 478 -19.30 26.47 -2.19
N MET A 479 -18.61 25.40 -1.76
CA MET A 479 -18.43 24.21 -2.58
C MET A 479 -19.78 23.53 -2.86
N TYR A 480 -20.64 23.37 -1.84
CA TYR A 480 -21.93 22.70 -2.03
C TYR A 480 -22.98 23.58 -2.70
N GLN A 481 -22.89 24.91 -2.60
CA GLN A 481 -23.68 25.82 -3.44
C GLN A 481 -23.33 25.65 -4.93
N GLN A 482 -22.06 25.45 -5.26
CA GLN A 482 -21.63 25.17 -6.63
C GLN A 482 -22.04 23.77 -7.09
N ILE A 483 -21.82 22.74 -6.26
CA ILE A 483 -22.26 21.37 -6.54
C ILE A 483 -23.77 21.31 -6.79
N THR A 484 -24.58 22.06 -6.05
CA THR A 484 -26.05 22.07 -6.26
C THR A 484 -26.44 22.53 -7.68
N LYS A 485 -25.64 23.39 -8.31
CA LYS A 485 -25.84 23.87 -9.68
C LYS A 485 -25.15 23.00 -10.73
N GLN A 486 -24.20 22.16 -10.32
CA GLN A 486 -23.40 21.32 -11.20
C GLN A 486 -24.27 20.24 -11.84
N ARG A 487 -24.37 20.24 -13.17
CA ARG A 487 -24.95 19.14 -13.94
C ARG A 487 -24.11 17.87 -13.77
N THR A 488 -24.70 16.70 -13.93
CA THR A 488 -23.94 15.47 -13.71
C THR A 488 -22.99 15.17 -14.87
N THR A 489 -21.94 14.39 -14.61
CA THR A 489 -21.00 13.94 -15.65
C THR A 489 -21.72 13.27 -16.82
N ARG A 490 -22.74 12.46 -16.53
CA ARG A 490 -23.56 11.79 -17.55
C ARG A 490 -24.30 12.79 -18.43
N GLU A 491 -24.94 13.79 -17.83
CA GLU A 491 -25.69 14.83 -18.55
C GLU A 491 -24.78 15.66 -19.46
N LEU A 492 -23.62 16.06 -18.95
CA LEU A 492 -22.62 16.81 -19.71
C LEU A 492 -22.11 15.99 -20.91
N TYR A 493 -21.76 14.73 -20.68
CA TYR A 493 -21.22 13.88 -21.74
C TYR A 493 -22.28 13.49 -22.79
N ALA A 494 -23.51 13.17 -22.36
CA ALA A 494 -24.61 12.88 -23.28
C ALA A 494 -24.91 14.06 -24.20
N GLU A 495 -24.97 15.28 -23.66
CA GLU A 495 -25.20 16.47 -24.47
C GLU A 495 -24.06 16.71 -25.47
N ALA A 496 -22.81 16.56 -25.04
CA ALA A 496 -21.66 16.71 -25.92
C ALA A 496 -21.70 15.74 -27.11
N LEU A 497 -22.10 14.48 -26.88
CA LEU A 497 -22.26 13.48 -27.94
C LEU A 497 -23.44 13.79 -28.87
N ILE A 498 -24.55 14.31 -28.34
CA ILE A 498 -25.72 14.71 -29.14
C ILE A 498 -25.37 15.91 -30.02
N GLN A 499 -24.72 16.94 -29.47
CA GLN A 499 -24.27 18.11 -30.23
C GLN A 499 -23.26 17.73 -31.31
N ALA A 500 -22.41 16.73 -31.06
CA ALA A 500 -21.48 16.18 -32.03
C ALA A 500 -22.12 15.22 -33.05
N GLY A 501 -23.43 14.96 -32.97
CA GLY A 501 -24.15 14.05 -33.87
C GLY A 501 -23.72 12.58 -33.75
N ARG A 502 -23.16 12.19 -32.60
CA ARG A 502 -22.65 10.82 -32.35
C ARG A 502 -23.72 9.89 -31.78
N ILE A 503 -24.71 10.46 -31.09
CA ILE A 503 -25.88 9.74 -30.55
C ILE A 503 -27.10 10.68 -30.59
N ASP A 504 -28.30 10.13 -30.69
CA ASP A 504 -29.55 10.90 -30.53
C ASP A 504 -30.04 10.90 -29.06
N ALA A 505 -30.99 11.78 -28.76
CA ALA A 505 -31.54 11.94 -27.42
C ALA A 505 -32.33 10.70 -26.95
N GLU A 506 -33.04 10.02 -27.86
CA GLU A 506 -33.83 8.82 -27.54
C GLU A 506 -32.94 7.67 -27.08
N ARG A 507 -31.81 7.45 -27.77
CA ARG A 507 -30.83 6.41 -27.44
C ARG A 507 -30.01 6.75 -26.20
N ALA A 508 -29.82 8.04 -25.89
CA ALA A 508 -29.22 8.45 -24.62
C ALA A 508 -30.16 8.23 -23.42
N GLN A 509 -31.47 8.37 -23.64
CA GLN A 509 -32.52 8.11 -22.65
C GLN A 509 -32.73 6.60 -22.45
N SER A 510 -32.78 5.81 -23.52
CA SER A 510 -32.99 4.36 -23.42
C SER A 510 -31.94 3.66 -22.55
N LYS A 511 -30.68 4.12 -22.56
CA LYS A 511 -29.62 3.60 -21.67
C LYS A 511 -29.98 3.74 -20.19
N ILE A 512 -30.70 4.80 -19.78
CA ILE A 512 -31.17 4.96 -18.39
C ILE A 512 -32.26 3.93 -18.11
N ASP A 513 -33.24 3.84 -19.00
CA ASP A 513 -34.43 3.01 -18.82
C ASP A 513 -34.07 1.52 -18.81
N ASP A 514 -33.16 1.11 -19.70
CA ASP A 514 -32.60 -0.25 -19.76
C ASP A 514 -31.88 -0.62 -18.46
N TYR A 515 -31.03 0.28 -17.94
CA TYR A 515 -30.28 0.04 -16.72
C TYR A 515 -31.21 -0.08 -15.50
N ARG A 516 -32.18 0.83 -15.38
CA ARG A 516 -33.19 0.77 -14.32
C ARG A 516 -34.01 -0.51 -14.38
N SER A 517 -34.45 -0.90 -15.58
CA SER A 517 -35.19 -2.14 -15.80
C SER A 517 -34.37 -3.37 -15.42
N ALA A 518 -33.06 -3.36 -15.67
CA ALA A 518 -32.17 -4.44 -15.24
C ALA A 518 -32.07 -4.54 -13.71
N LEU A 519 -31.97 -3.41 -13.00
CA LEU A 519 -31.95 -3.37 -11.53
C LEU A 519 -33.28 -3.85 -10.91
N ASP A 520 -34.41 -3.39 -11.43
CA ASP A 520 -35.74 -3.80 -10.94
C ASP A 520 -35.98 -5.30 -11.11
N ASN A 521 -35.49 -5.88 -12.21
CA ASN A 521 -35.53 -7.31 -12.45
C ASN A 521 -34.41 -8.09 -11.74
N GLY A 522 -33.47 -7.41 -11.09
CA GLY A 522 -32.33 -8.02 -10.39
C GLY A 522 -31.40 -8.82 -11.32
N LEU A 523 -31.22 -8.34 -12.55
CA LEU A 523 -30.33 -8.92 -13.54
C LEU A 523 -28.89 -8.45 -13.29
N HIS A 524 -27.89 -9.27 -13.66
CA HIS A 524 -26.51 -8.81 -13.70
C HIS A 524 -26.35 -7.71 -14.76
N VAL A 525 -25.67 -6.62 -14.40
CA VAL A 525 -25.53 -5.42 -15.24
C VAL A 525 -24.16 -5.32 -15.94
N VAL A 526 -23.25 -6.25 -15.65
CA VAL A 526 -21.95 -6.39 -16.32
C VAL A 526 -22.10 -7.32 -17.51
N LYS A 527 -21.97 -6.77 -18.73
CA LYS A 527 -22.20 -7.51 -19.98
C LYS A 527 -21.12 -8.56 -20.27
N SER A 528 -19.91 -8.34 -19.78
CA SER A 528 -18.75 -9.23 -19.96
C SER A 528 -18.65 -10.34 -18.90
N LEU A 529 -19.58 -10.41 -17.95
CA LEU A 529 -19.53 -11.36 -16.83
C LEU A 529 -19.60 -12.82 -17.33
N VAL A 530 -18.64 -13.64 -16.88
CA VAL A 530 -18.62 -15.07 -17.14
C VAL A 530 -19.45 -15.78 -16.07
N LYS A 531 -20.51 -16.46 -16.51
CA LYS A 531 -21.44 -17.18 -15.62
C LYS A 531 -20.93 -18.56 -15.19
N GLU A 532 -20.10 -19.19 -16.01
CA GLU A 532 -19.45 -20.48 -15.76
C GLU A 532 -17.93 -20.29 -15.77
N PRO A 533 -17.35 -19.82 -14.65
CA PRO A 533 -15.96 -19.39 -14.62
C PRO A 533 -14.98 -20.57 -14.65
N ASN A 534 -13.82 -20.39 -15.30
CA ASN A 534 -12.75 -21.38 -15.25
C ASN A 534 -12.21 -21.53 -13.81
N ARG A 535 -12.44 -22.71 -13.22
CA ARG A 535 -12.05 -23.04 -11.84
C ARG A 535 -10.53 -23.02 -11.61
N GLU A 536 -9.72 -23.20 -12.64
CA GLU A 536 -8.25 -23.16 -12.55
C GLU A 536 -7.70 -21.78 -12.17
N LEU A 537 -8.49 -20.72 -12.33
CA LEU A 537 -8.11 -19.36 -11.94
C LEU A 537 -8.24 -19.13 -10.42
N PHE A 538 -9.01 -19.95 -9.71
CA PHE A 538 -9.29 -19.80 -8.28
C PHE A 538 -8.25 -20.51 -7.42
N VAL A 539 -8.09 -20.06 -6.18
CA VAL A 539 -7.33 -20.79 -5.16
C VAL A 539 -8.28 -21.79 -4.51
N ASP A 540 -7.89 -23.06 -4.43
CA ASP A 540 -8.73 -24.08 -3.80
C ASP A 540 -8.56 -24.09 -2.27
N TRP A 541 -9.56 -23.56 -1.57
CA TRP A 541 -9.62 -23.54 -0.10
C TRP A 541 -10.36 -24.75 0.49
N ARG A 542 -11.03 -25.57 -0.33
CA ARG A 542 -11.86 -26.69 0.15
C ARG A 542 -11.13 -27.63 1.12
N PRO A 543 -9.83 -27.96 0.94
CA PRO A 543 -9.12 -28.84 1.88
C PRO A 543 -8.98 -28.27 3.30
N TYR A 544 -9.15 -26.96 3.48
CA TYR A 544 -8.89 -26.24 4.74
C TYR A 544 -10.17 -25.76 5.45
N LEU A 545 -11.34 -25.97 4.85
CA LEU A 545 -12.63 -25.52 5.40
C LEU A 545 -13.31 -26.64 6.20
N GLY A 546 -14.09 -26.27 7.22
CA GLY A 546 -14.95 -27.20 7.97
C GLY A 546 -14.26 -28.05 9.04
N HIS A 547 -12.99 -27.80 9.35
CA HIS A 547 -12.26 -28.51 10.39
C HIS A 547 -12.49 -27.89 11.77
N ALA A 548 -12.72 -28.73 12.78
CA ALA A 548 -12.70 -28.28 14.17
C ALA A 548 -11.28 -27.90 14.60
N TRP A 549 -11.15 -26.91 15.48
CA TRP A 549 -9.83 -26.55 16.02
C TRP A 549 -9.24 -27.72 16.82
N THR A 550 -7.94 -28.00 16.60
CA THR A 550 -7.19 -28.98 17.39
C THR A 550 -5.71 -28.60 17.47
N ALA A 551 -5.10 -28.79 18.64
CA ALA A 551 -3.66 -28.66 18.84
C ALA A 551 -2.87 -29.87 18.33
N ARG A 552 -3.51 -31.02 18.13
CA ARG A 552 -2.88 -32.30 17.81
C ARG A 552 -2.78 -32.52 16.30
N HIS A 553 -1.58 -32.85 15.83
CA HIS A 553 -1.32 -33.30 14.47
C HIS A 553 -0.01 -34.11 14.45
N ASP A 554 0.12 -35.07 13.53
CA ASP A 554 1.35 -35.85 13.41
C ASP A 554 2.42 -35.02 12.68
N THR A 555 3.47 -34.65 13.41
CA THR A 555 4.60 -33.86 12.89
C THR A 555 5.89 -34.68 12.83
N ARG A 556 5.83 -35.98 13.10
CA ARG A 556 6.97 -36.90 13.02
C ARG A 556 7.58 -36.90 11.63
N PHE A 557 8.84 -37.30 11.56
CA PHE A 557 9.59 -37.36 10.32
C PHE A 557 10.62 -38.49 10.39
N ASP A 558 10.92 -39.13 9.25
CA ASP A 558 11.88 -40.23 9.22
C ASP A 558 13.28 -39.73 9.63
N LEU A 559 13.85 -40.33 10.69
CA LEU A 559 15.12 -39.90 11.28
C LEU A 559 16.28 -39.97 10.26
N LYS A 560 16.30 -41.02 9.43
CA LYS A 560 17.35 -41.18 8.42
C LYS A 560 17.27 -40.08 7.37
N THR A 561 16.08 -39.81 6.85
CA THR A 561 15.83 -38.73 5.89
C THR A 561 16.14 -37.36 6.51
N LEU A 562 15.84 -37.16 7.80
CA LEU A 562 16.19 -35.94 8.54
C LEU A 562 17.72 -35.72 8.56
N GLN A 563 18.49 -36.78 8.83
CA GLN A 563 19.96 -36.73 8.80
C GLN A 563 20.51 -36.47 7.40
N GLU A 564 19.93 -37.06 6.36
CA GLU A 564 20.32 -36.83 4.95
C GLU A 564 20.06 -35.38 4.53
N LEU A 565 18.90 -34.82 4.88
CA LEU A 565 18.57 -33.41 4.64
C LEU A 565 19.53 -32.48 5.38
N SER A 566 19.85 -32.79 6.64
CA SER A 566 20.82 -32.01 7.40
C SER A 566 22.22 -32.06 6.79
N ALA A 567 22.67 -33.22 6.31
CA ALA A 567 23.96 -33.33 5.64
C ALA A 567 23.99 -32.46 4.37
N LYS A 568 22.89 -32.45 3.62
CA LYS A 568 22.75 -31.63 2.41
C LYS A 568 22.79 -30.13 2.69
N LEU A 569 22.14 -29.68 3.76
CA LEU A 569 22.17 -28.27 4.20
C LEU A 569 23.57 -27.77 4.58
N LEU A 570 24.45 -28.68 4.99
CA LEU A 570 25.80 -28.37 5.45
C LEU A 570 26.85 -28.51 4.35
N GLU A 571 26.43 -28.90 3.14
CA GLU A 571 27.27 -28.94 1.94
C GLU A 571 27.46 -27.51 1.40
N LEU A 572 28.71 -27.09 1.24
CA LEU A 572 29.06 -25.80 0.65
C LEU A 572 29.57 -26.00 -0.78
N PRO A 573 29.26 -25.07 -1.71
CA PRO A 573 29.83 -25.10 -3.05
C PRO A 573 31.37 -25.03 -3.00
N GLU A 574 32.02 -25.64 -3.99
CA GLU A 574 33.47 -25.60 -4.11
C GLU A 574 33.97 -24.15 -4.16
N GLY A 575 34.99 -23.84 -3.35
CA GLY A 575 35.59 -22.50 -3.29
C GLY A 575 34.79 -21.44 -2.52
N PHE A 576 33.61 -21.77 -1.98
CA PHE A 576 32.78 -20.86 -1.19
C PHE A 576 33.37 -20.63 0.21
N VAL A 577 33.84 -19.42 0.49
CA VAL A 577 34.49 -19.09 1.77
C VAL A 577 33.50 -18.35 2.67
N VAL A 578 33.07 -18.99 3.74
CA VAL A 578 32.27 -18.35 4.79
C VAL A 578 33.15 -17.64 5.82
N GLN A 579 32.56 -16.68 6.53
CA GLN A 579 33.23 -15.98 7.64
C GLN A 579 33.53 -16.93 8.81
N ARG A 580 34.60 -16.68 9.58
CA ARG A 580 35.13 -17.58 10.63
C ARG A 580 34.10 -18.03 11.68
N GLN A 581 33.26 -17.13 12.20
CA GLN A 581 32.21 -17.48 13.17
C GLN A 581 31.07 -18.27 12.51
N VAL A 582 30.78 -18.01 11.24
CA VAL A 582 29.80 -18.80 10.47
C VAL A 582 30.32 -20.22 10.22
N ALA A 583 31.61 -20.37 9.89
CA ALA A 583 32.26 -21.69 9.78
C ALA A 583 32.11 -22.49 11.08
N LYS A 584 32.32 -21.83 12.23
CA LYS A 584 32.16 -22.47 13.54
C LYS A 584 30.73 -22.94 13.79
N ILE A 585 29.72 -22.17 13.37
CA ILE A 585 28.31 -22.58 13.46
C ILE A 585 28.07 -23.82 12.58
N TYR A 586 28.63 -23.88 11.37
CA TYR A 586 28.50 -25.05 10.49
C TYR A 586 29.18 -26.30 11.08
N GLU A 587 30.38 -26.17 11.64
CA GLU A 587 31.05 -27.26 12.36
C GLU A 587 30.21 -27.79 13.52
N ASP A 588 29.58 -26.90 14.29
CA ASP A 588 28.73 -27.31 15.41
C ASP A 588 27.44 -27.98 14.90
N ARG A 589 26.85 -27.50 13.80
CA ARG A 589 25.70 -28.16 13.15
C ARG A 589 26.06 -29.53 12.57
N GLN A 590 27.28 -29.74 12.06
CA GLN A 590 27.76 -31.06 11.63
C GLN A 590 27.84 -32.03 12.81
N LYS A 591 28.32 -31.56 13.98
CA LYS A 591 28.34 -32.37 15.20
C LYS A 591 26.93 -32.66 15.71
N MET A 592 25.99 -31.71 15.60
CA MET A 592 24.58 -31.93 15.93
C MET A 592 23.96 -33.01 15.04
N GLN A 593 24.19 -32.92 13.72
CA GLN A 593 23.73 -33.92 12.75
C GLN A 593 24.27 -35.32 13.05
N ALA A 594 25.53 -35.42 13.53
CA ALA A 594 26.16 -36.68 13.89
C ALA A 594 25.79 -37.17 15.31
N GLY A 595 24.95 -36.45 16.06
CA GLY A 595 24.60 -36.78 17.45
C GLY A 595 25.72 -36.51 18.48
N GLY A 596 26.82 -35.87 18.07
CA GLY A 596 27.96 -35.53 18.94
C GLY A 596 27.77 -34.22 19.72
N LEU A 597 26.79 -33.40 19.37
CA LEU A 597 26.34 -32.23 20.13
C LEU A 597 24.80 -32.19 20.19
N PRO A 598 24.21 -31.74 21.32
CA PRO A 598 22.78 -31.47 21.38
C PRO A 598 22.35 -30.39 20.39
N ILE A 599 21.13 -30.53 19.84
CA ILE A 599 20.55 -29.61 18.86
C ILE A 599 20.17 -28.30 19.55
N ASN A 600 20.53 -27.17 18.92
CA ASN A 600 20.10 -25.84 19.34
C ASN A 600 18.94 -25.30 18.48
N TRP A 601 18.41 -24.13 18.85
CA TRP A 601 17.26 -23.50 18.19
C TRP A 601 17.46 -23.30 16.69
N GLY A 602 18.58 -22.68 16.29
CA GLY A 602 18.84 -22.35 14.90
C GLY A 602 18.95 -23.58 14.00
N TYR A 603 19.44 -24.71 14.52
CA TYR A 603 19.45 -25.97 13.80
C TYR A 603 18.02 -26.54 13.66
N ALA A 604 17.27 -26.67 14.76
CA ALA A 604 15.92 -27.24 14.73
C ALA A 604 14.96 -26.43 13.85
N GLU A 605 15.05 -25.10 13.91
CA GLU A 605 14.28 -24.20 13.04
C GLU A 605 14.62 -24.43 11.56
N THR A 606 15.91 -24.52 11.21
CA THR A 606 16.35 -24.81 9.83
C THR A 606 15.84 -26.17 9.35
N MET A 607 15.84 -27.18 10.24
CA MET A 607 15.33 -28.52 9.91
C MET A 607 13.81 -28.53 9.71
N ALA A 608 13.05 -27.69 10.42
CA ALA A 608 11.62 -27.54 10.18
C ALA A 608 11.35 -27.06 8.75
N TYR A 609 12.14 -26.08 8.28
CA TYR A 609 12.05 -25.60 6.90
C TYR A 609 12.43 -26.67 5.89
N ALA A 610 13.53 -27.39 6.11
CA ALA A 610 13.99 -28.42 5.17
C ALA A 610 13.01 -29.59 5.06
N THR A 611 12.41 -30.03 6.17
CA THR A 611 11.45 -31.14 6.17
C THR A 611 10.13 -30.75 5.49
N LEU A 612 9.63 -29.53 5.71
CA LEU A 612 8.45 -29.01 5.00
C LEU A 612 8.70 -28.89 3.49
N GLN A 613 9.87 -28.39 3.08
CA GLN A 613 10.28 -28.34 1.68
C GLN A 613 10.38 -29.74 1.06
N PHE A 614 10.86 -30.74 1.81
CA PHE A 614 10.90 -32.12 1.36
C PHE A 614 9.50 -32.72 1.18
N GLU A 615 8.54 -32.35 2.03
CA GLU A 615 7.13 -32.77 1.95
C GLU A 615 6.29 -32.01 0.91
N GLY A 616 6.89 -31.10 0.14
CA GLY A 616 6.21 -30.41 -0.95
C GLY A 616 5.60 -29.06 -0.58
N HIS A 617 5.92 -28.50 0.59
CA HIS A 617 5.40 -27.21 1.04
C HIS A 617 6.35 -26.06 0.73
N PRO A 618 5.92 -25.04 -0.04
CA PRO A 618 6.69 -23.82 -0.24
C PRO A 618 6.84 -23.04 1.07
N ILE A 619 7.92 -22.26 1.18
CA ILE A 619 8.19 -21.42 2.34
C ILE A 619 8.53 -20.01 1.86
N ARG A 620 7.90 -19.02 2.50
CA ARG A 620 8.23 -17.61 2.35
C ARG A 620 8.52 -17.01 3.72
N MET A 621 9.68 -16.39 3.86
CA MET A 621 10.08 -15.68 5.07
C MET A 621 10.47 -14.25 4.73
N THR A 622 9.94 -13.28 5.47
CA THR A 622 10.35 -11.89 5.41
C THR A 622 10.48 -11.26 6.79
N GLY A 623 11.31 -10.23 6.88
CA GLY A 623 11.57 -9.50 8.10
C GLY A 623 12.93 -8.82 8.03
N GLN A 624 13.24 -7.98 9.00
CA GLN A 624 14.50 -7.23 9.01
C GLN A 624 15.66 -8.15 9.38
N ASP A 625 16.69 -8.22 8.52
CA ASP A 625 17.92 -9.01 8.71
C ASP A 625 17.75 -10.53 8.91
N ILE A 626 16.63 -11.10 8.45
CA ILE A 626 16.25 -12.49 8.73
C ILE A 626 17.16 -13.53 8.07
N GLY A 627 17.89 -13.17 7.00
CA GLY A 627 18.79 -14.10 6.30
C GLY A 627 19.94 -14.59 7.19
N ARG A 628 20.49 -13.67 7.99
CA ARG A 628 21.41 -13.99 9.09
C ARG A 628 20.64 -14.36 10.36
N GLY A 629 19.49 -13.71 10.57
CA GLY A 629 18.78 -13.60 11.83
C GLY A 629 19.37 -12.48 12.69
N THR A 630 18.52 -11.69 13.34
CA THR A 630 18.90 -10.55 14.21
C THR A 630 20.02 -10.95 15.17
N PHE A 631 19.85 -12.09 15.84
CA PHE A 631 20.79 -12.60 16.86
C PHE A 631 21.93 -13.47 16.30
N SER A 632 22.13 -13.49 14.98
CA SER A 632 23.17 -14.30 14.30
C SER A 632 23.09 -15.80 14.65
N HIS A 633 21.88 -16.36 14.58
CA HIS A 633 21.60 -17.76 14.93
C HIS A 633 21.17 -18.59 13.71
N ARG A 634 20.58 -17.96 12.69
CA ARG A 634 19.95 -18.65 11.55
C ARG A 634 20.92 -18.95 10.42
N HIS A 635 21.61 -17.94 9.90
CA HIS A 635 22.54 -18.07 8.76
C HIS A 635 21.96 -18.91 7.61
N ALA A 636 20.71 -18.61 7.22
CA ALA A 636 20.06 -19.24 6.07
C ALA A 636 20.64 -18.71 4.75
N VAL A 637 21.10 -17.45 4.74
CA VAL A 637 21.88 -16.86 3.64
C VAL A 637 23.34 -16.81 4.04
N LEU A 638 24.18 -17.46 3.24
CA LEU A 638 25.63 -17.41 3.39
C LEU A 638 26.22 -16.40 2.41
N HIS A 639 27.20 -15.64 2.87
CA HIS A 639 27.89 -14.64 2.06
C HIS A 639 29.34 -15.04 1.86
N ASN A 640 29.75 -15.21 0.60
CA ASN A 640 31.12 -15.53 0.25
C ASN A 640 32.02 -14.33 0.55
N GLN A 641 33.05 -14.56 1.37
CA GLN A 641 34.00 -13.52 1.77
C GLN A 641 34.95 -13.09 0.64
N LYS A 642 35.01 -13.85 -0.47
CA LYS A 642 35.85 -13.51 -1.63
C LYS A 642 35.20 -12.54 -2.60
N ASP A 643 33.90 -12.68 -2.88
CA ASP A 643 33.22 -12.00 -3.99
C ASP A 643 31.81 -11.47 -3.67
N ALA A 644 31.37 -11.60 -2.41
CA ALA A 644 30.04 -11.21 -1.94
C ALA A 644 28.85 -11.96 -2.57
N SER A 645 29.10 -13.02 -3.36
CA SER A 645 28.04 -13.91 -3.82
C SER A 645 27.34 -14.58 -2.63
N THR A 646 26.06 -14.89 -2.81
CA THR A 646 25.22 -15.50 -1.77
C THR A 646 24.87 -16.93 -2.11
N TYR A 647 24.90 -17.82 -1.12
CA TYR A 647 24.41 -19.19 -1.22
C TYR A 647 23.35 -19.45 -0.15
N VAL A 648 22.23 -20.07 -0.54
CA VAL A 648 21.11 -20.40 0.35
C VAL A 648 20.90 -21.92 0.31
N PRO A 649 21.39 -22.67 1.31
CA PRO A 649 21.27 -24.14 1.30
C PRO A 649 19.83 -24.64 1.21
N LEU A 650 18.88 -23.93 1.83
CA LEU A 650 17.45 -24.25 1.78
C LEU A 650 16.84 -24.15 0.38
N MET A 651 17.48 -23.44 -0.57
CA MET A 651 17.09 -23.39 -1.99
C MET A 651 17.77 -24.49 -2.83
N ASN A 652 18.63 -25.33 -2.24
CA ASN A 652 19.51 -26.28 -2.93
C ASN A 652 19.52 -27.69 -2.28
N LEU A 653 18.39 -28.11 -1.70
CA LEU A 653 18.21 -29.45 -1.12
C LEU A 653 18.16 -30.52 -2.21
N TYR A 654 17.31 -30.35 -3.22
CA TYR A 654 17.17 -31.30 -4.32
C TYR A 654 16.57 -30.64 -5.60
N PRO A 655 16.84 -31.19 -6.79
CA PRO A 655 16.25 -30.67 -8.04
C PRO A 655 14.72 -30.75 -8.03
N GLY A 656 14.05 -29.65 -8.37
CA GLY A 656 12.59 -29.60 -8.44
C GLY A 656 11.88 -29.41 -7.08
N GLN A 657 12.62 -29.08 -6.01
CA GLN A 657 12.02 -28.74 -4.71
C GLN A 657 11.02 -27.58 -4.80
N PRO A 658 10.06 -27.48 -3.86
CA PRO A 658 9.19 -26.33 -3.73
C PRO A 658 9.97 -25.03 -3.56
N ARG A 659 9.29 -23.91 -3.80
CA ARG A 659 9.92 -22.60 -3.70
C ARG A 659 10.22 -22.25 -2.25
N PHE A 660 11.48 -21.97 -1.96
CA PHE A 660 11.92 -21.32 -0.71
C PHE A 660 12.28 -19.88 -1.03
N GLU A 661 11.58 -18.92 -0.43
CA GLU A 661 11.84 -17.48 -0.56
C GLU A 661 12.22 -16.92 0.80
N LEU A 662 13.35 -16.20 0.84
CA LEU A 662 13.78 -15.48 2.03
C LEU A 662 14.27 -14.10 1.61
N TYR A 663 13.71 -13.07 2.23
CA TYR A 663 14.09 -11.69 1.97
C TYR A 663 14.29 -10.91 3.27
N ASP A 664 15.43 -10.26 3.40
CA ASP A 664 15.57 -9.15 4.33
C ASP A 664 14.64 -8.01 3.86
N SER A 665 13.66 -7.65 4.69
CA SER A 665 12.71 -6.60 4.38
C SER A 665 13.38 -5.23 4.46
N PHE A 666 12.78 -4.24 3.81
CA PHE A 666 13.06 -2.85 4.16
C PHE A 666 12.52 -2.55 5.57
N LEU A 667 12.92 -1.43 6.16
CA LEU A 667 12.55 -1.04 7.53
C LEU A 667 11.10 -0.53 7.58
N SER A 668 10.17 -1.47 7.53
CA SER A 668 8.73 -1.27 7.71
C SER A 668 8.16 -2.48 8.45
N GLU A 669 7.35 -2.23 9.47
CA GLU A 669 6.55 -3.26 10.14
C GLU A 669 5.13 -3.30 9.57
N GLU A 670 4.48 -2.13 9.42
CA GLU A 670 3.06 -2.03 9.05
C GLU A 670 2.78 -2.59 7.65
N ALA A 671 3.43 -2.04 6.62
CA ALA A 671 3.17 -2.48 5.24
C ALA A 671 3.74 -3.88 4.96
N VAL A 672 4.89 -4.25 5.54
CA VAL A 672 5.45 -5.60 5.37
C VAL A 672 4.54 -6.66 6.00
N LEU A 673 4.02 -6.44 7.21
CA LEU A 673 3.11 -7.42 7.84
C LEU A 673 1.78 -7.52 7.08
N ALA A 674 1.25 -6.39 6.59
CA ALA A 674 0.05 -6.38 5.74
C ALA A 674 0.27 -7.16 4.43
N PHE A 675 1.45 -7.01 3.81
CA PHE A 675 1.84 -7.77 2.64
C PHE A 675 1.86 -9.27 2.92
N GLU A 676 2.50 -9.72 4.00
CA GLU A 676 2.56 -11.15 4.32
C GLU A 676 1.18 -11.72 4.71
N TYR A 677 0.28 -10.91 5.28
CA TYR A 677 -1.13 -11.30 5.43
C TYR A 677 -1.81 -11.50 4.07
N GLY A 678 -1.64 -10.59 3.12
CA GLY A 678 -2.14 -10.73 1.75
C GLY A 678 -1.61 -11.98 1.04
N TYR A 679 -0.32 -12.26 1.22
CA TYR A 679 0.33 -13.45 0.67
C TYR A 679 -0.22 -14.73 1.31
N SER A 680 -0.24 -14.80 2.65
CA SER A 680 -0.69 -15.98 3.40
C SER A 680 -2.16 -16.31 3.17
N THR A 681 -3.00 -15.28 3.08
CA THR A 681 -4.40 -15.48 2.72
C THR A 681 -4.53 -15.96 1.29
N THR A 682 -3.54 -15.85 0.40
CA THR A 682 -3.68 -16.31 -0.99
C THR A 682 -3.05 -17.68 -1.23
N THR A 683 -2.10 -18.10 -0.41
CA THR A 683 -1.31 -19.33 -0.62
C THR A 683 -1.42 -20.29 0.57
N PRO A 684 -2.53 -21.05 0.71
CA PRO A 684 -2.76 -21.86 1.90
C PRO A 684 -1.76 -23.01 2.07
N ASN A 685 -1.14 -23.52 1.00
CA ASN A 685 -0.18 -24.63 1.13
C ASN A 685 1.23 -24.19 1.58
N ALA A 686 1.48 -22.89 1.74
CA ALA A 686 2.80 -22.36 2.07
C ALA A 686 2.95 -22.02 3.56
N LEU A 687 4.17 -22.19 4.09
CA LEU A 687 4.58 -21.55 5.35
C LEU A 687 4.95 -20.10 5.06
N VAL A 688 4.16 -19.16 5.56
CA VAL A 688 4.44 -17.73 5.43
C VAL A 688 4.82 -17.20 6.80
N ILE A 689 6.04 -16.68 6.93
CA ILE A 689 6.61 -16.16 8.17
C ILE A 689 6.96 -14.69 8.00
N TRP A 690 6.51 -13.89 8.95
CA TRP A 690 7.06 -12.57 9.23
C TRP A 690 7.83 -12.61 10.55
N GLU A 691 9.08 -12.17 10.56
CA GLU A 691 9.89 -12.06 11.78
C GLU A 691 10.20 -10.60 12.09
N ALA A 692 9.81 -10.15 13.29
CA ALA A 692 10.18 -8.84 13.81
C ALA A 692 11.65 -8.85 14.26
N GLN A 693 12.36 -7.72 14.13
CA GLN A 693 13.73 -7.63 14.63
C GLN A 693 13.79 -7.87 16.14
N PHE A 694 12.90 -7.19 16.87
CA PHE A 694 12.49 -7.46 18.24
C PHE A 694 10.97 -7.48 18.29
N GLY A 695 10.37 -8.30 19.15
CA GLY A 695 8.92 -8.41 19.24
C GLY A 695 8.23 -7.08 19.59
N ASP A 696 8.93 -6.20 20.31
CA ASP A 696 8.47 -4.88 20.73
C ASP A 696 8.02 -4.01 19.53
N PHE A 697 8.71 -4.12 18.39
CA PHE A 697 8.49 -3.28 17.20
C PHE A 697 7.27 -3.69 16.37
N ALA A 698 6.69 -4.87 16.61
CA ALA A 698 5.47 -5.30 15.94
C ALA A 698 4.26 -4.37 16.23
N ASN A 699 4.37 -3.51 17.25
CA ASN A 699 3.38 -2.47 17.55
C ASN A 699 3.19 -1.44 16.42
N GLY A 700 4.18 -1.25 15.53
CA GLY A 700 4.02 -0.42 14.33
C GLY A 700 2.93 -0.95 13.39
N ALA A 701 2.70 -2.27 13.39
CA ALA A 701 1.72 -2.94 12.54
C ALA A 701 0.39 -3.25 13.25
N GLN A 702 0.04 -2.50 14.30
CA GLN A 702 -1.11 -2.83 15.15
C GLN A 702 -2.44 -2.90 14.39
N VAL A 703 -2.65 -2.03 13.40
CA VAL A 703 -3.87 -2.05 12.57
C VAL A 703 -3.99 -3.39 11.82
N VAL A 704 -2.88 -3.94 11.33
CA VAL A 704 -2.87 -5.25 10.64
C VAL A 704 -3.23 -6.37 11.63
N ILE A 705 -2.65 -6.32 12.82
CA ILE A 705 -2.91 -7.31 13.88
C ILE A 705 -4.39 -7.31 14.28
N ASP A 706 -4.93 -6.13 14.60
CA ASP A 706 -6.30 -5.98 15.12
C ASP A 706 -7.34 -6.25 14.04
N GLN A 707 -7.11 -5.72 12.84
CA GLN A 707 -8.15 -5.63 11.81
C GLN A 707 -8.05 -6.68 10.71
N PHE A 708 -6.98 -7.47 10.67
CA PHE A 708 -6.84 -8.54 9.69
C PHE A 708 -6.51 -9.86 10.37
N ILE A 709 -5.39 -9.92 11.09
CA ILE A 709 -4.87 -11.18 11.64
C ILE A 709 -5.82 -11.76 12.69
N THR A 710 -6.27 -10.96 13.66
CA THR A 710 -7.07 -11.46 14.78
C THR A 710 -8.58 -11.50 14.50
N SER A 711 -9.05 -10.82 13.45
CA SER A 711 -10.49 -10.63 13.19
C SER A 711 -10.97 -11.00 11.78
N GLY A 712 -10.07 -11.25 10.83
CA GLY A 712 -10.42 -11.47 9.41
C GLY A 712 -11.30 -12.70 9.16
N GLU A 713 -11.10 -13.78 9.91
CA GLU A 713 -11.93 -14.98 9.80
C GLU A 713 -13.37 -14.73 10.26
N HIS A 714 -13.55 -14.05 11.40
CA HIS A 714 -14.89 -13.80 11.95
C HIS A 714 -15.66 -12.73 11.21
N LYS A 715 -14.97 -11.70 10.68
CA LYS A 715 -15.58 -10.63 9.90
C LYS A 715 -15.91 -11.07 8.47
N TRP A 716 -15.03 -11.83 7.83
CA TRP A 716 -15.04 -12.05 6.39
C TRP A 716 -14.99 -13.53 5.96
N GLY A 717 -14.97 -14.47 6.91
CA GLY A 717 -14.73 -15.88 6.62
C GLY A 717 -13.33 -16.16 6.08
N ARG A 718 -12.38 -15.22 6.26
CA ARG A 718 -11.08 -15.28 5.62
C ARG A 718 -10.04 -16.01 6.47
N LEU A 719 -9.66 -17.21 6.05
CA LEU A 719 -8.59 -17.98 6.67
C LEU A 719 -7.20 -17.40 6.35
N CYS A 720 -6.30 -17.47 7.33
CA CYS A 720 -4.92 -16.99 7.25
C CYS A 720 -3.97 -17.93 8.02
N GLY A 721 -2.86 -18.35 7.40
CA GLY A 721 -1.86 -19.23 8.01
C GLY A 721 -0.59 -18.52 8.48
N LEU A 722 -0.59 -17.19 8.52
CA LEU A 722 0.59 -16.37 8.78
C LEU A 722 1.21 -16.69 10.14
N THR A 723 2.54 -16.84 10.17
CA THR A 723 3.32 -17.01 11.39
C THR A 723 4.08 -15.73 11.70
N MET A 724 3.92 -15.20 12.91
CA MET A 724 4.66 -14.06 13.43
C MET A 724 5.70 -14.55 14.43
N LEU A 725 6.98 -14.40 14.11
CA LEU A 725 8.08 -14.66 15.03
C LEU A 725 8.47 -13.36 15.73
N LEU A 726 8.26 -13.31 17.05
CA LEU A 726 8.39 -12.11 17.86
C LEU A 726 9.42 -12.32 18.96
N PRO A 727 10.68 -11.86 18.77
CA PRO A 727 11.72 -12.03 19.78
C PRO A 727 11.33 -11.41 21.12
N HIS A 728 11.34 -12.20 22.18
CA HIS A 728 10.80 -11.89 23.49
C HIS A 728 11.71 -12.45 24.61
N GLY A 729 11.85 -11.72 25.71
CA GLY A 729 12.56 -12.18 26.91
C GLY A 729 13.19 -11.03 27.70
N TYR A 730 13.17 -11.11 29.02
CA TYR A 730 13.67 -10.05 29.89
C TYR A 730 15.13 -10.32 30.24
N GLU A 731 16.03 -9.56 29.62
CA GLU A 731 17.49 -9.79 29.68
C GLU A 731 18.28 -8.52 30.05
N GLY A 732 17.58 -7.50 30.58
CA GLY A 732 18.19 -6.24 30.99
C GLY A 732 18.60 -5.31 29.84
N GLN A 733 18.05 -5.52 28.63
CA GLN A 733 18.36 -4.72 27.43
C GLN A 733 17.48 -3.47 27.27
N GLY A 734 16.64 -3.14 28.27
CA GLY A 734 15.78 -1.97 28.26
C GLY A 734 14.34 -2.23 27.77
N PRO A 735 13.49 -1.19 27.79
CA PRO A 735 12.04 -1.35 27.64
C PRO A 735 11.56 -1.76 26.24
N GLU A 736 12.28 -1.40 25.17
CA GLU A 736 11.91 -1.69 23.77
C GLU A 736 12.71 -2.84 23.14
N HIS A 737 13.39 -3.64 23.96
CA HIS A 737 14.14 -4.82 23.52
C HIS A 737 13.83 -6.03 24.41
N SER A 738 12.63 -6.09 25.00
CA SER A 738 12.27 -7.08 26.02
C SER A 738 10.93 -7.76 25.76
N SER A 739 9.92 -7.02 25.32
CA SER A 739 8.54 -7.48 25.34
C SER A 739 7.83 -7.29 24.00
N ALA A 740 7.41 -8.41 23.40
CA ALA A 740 6.43 -8.41 22.32
C ALA A 740 5.02 -8.01 22.77
N ARG A 741 4.81 -7.65 24.04
CA ARG A 741 3.48 -7.36 24.62
C ARG A 741 2.53 -8.54 24.47
N LEU A 742 2.96 -9.70 24.98
CA LEU A 742 2.18 -10.95 24.99
C LEU A 742 0.72 -10.74 25.46
N GLU A 743 0.52 -9.88 26.46
CA GLU A 743 -0.80 -9.53 26.99
C GLU A 743 -1.78 -8.99 25.94
N ARG A 744 -1.27 -8.28 24.94
CA ARG A 744 -2.09 -7.68 23.87
C ARG A 744 -2.63 -8.74 22.93
N TYR A 745 -1.79 -9.70 22.53
CA TYR A 745 -2.26 -10.83 21.71
C TYR A 745 -3.27 -11.68 22.48
N LEU A 746 -3.02 -11.95 23.77
CA LEU A 746 -3.96 -12.70 24.61
C LEU A 746 -5.28 -11.96 24.85
N GLN A 747 -5.28 -10.63 24.89
CA GLN A 747 -6.51 -9.84 24.96
C GLN A 747 -7.37 -10.01 23.69
N LEU A 748 -6.73 -10.12 22.52
CA LEU A 748 -7.40 -10.28 21.23
C LEU A 748 -7.86 -11.71 20.96
N CYS A 749 -7.45 -12.67 21.79
CA CYS A 749 -7.82 -14.07 21.66
C CYS A 749 -9.30 -14.31 21.99
N ALA A 750 -10.07 -14.71 20.99
CA ALA A 750 -11.47 -15.13 21.13
C ALA A 750 -11.83 -16.17 20.05
N GLU A 751 -12.75 -17.09 20.36
CA GLU A 751 -13.35 -17.99 19.36
C GLU A 751 -12.31 -18.71 18.45
N GLN A 752 -11.21 -19.16 19.04
CA GLN A 752 -10.07 -19.82 18.37
C GLN A 752 -9.53 -19.06 17.15
N ASN A 753 -9.57 -17.72 17.15
CA ASN A 753 -9.15 -16.87 16.05
C ASN A 753 -7.65 -16.97 15.72
N ILE A 754 -6.78 -17.00 16.72
CA ILE A 754 -5.32 -17.11 16.58
C ILE A 754 -4.75 -18.22 17.46
N GLN A 755 -3.45 -18.43 17.39
CA GLN A 755 -2.68 -19.29 18.28
C GLN A 755 -1.54 -18.49 18.89
N VAL A 756 -1.34 -18.56 20.20
CA VAL A 756 -0.25 -17.86 20.90
C VAL A 756 0.62 -18.88 21.62
N CYS A 757 1.87 -19.02 21.19
CA CYS A 757 2.81 -20.02 21.69
C CYS A 757 4.12 -19.37 22.16
N VAL A 758 4.70 -19.91 23.23
CA VAL A 758 5.97 -19.47 23.85
C VAL A 758 6.93 -20.67 23.94
N PRO A 759 7.44 -21.17 22.79
CA PRO A 759 8.23 -22.39 22.77
C PRO A 759 9.51 -22.29 23.61
N THR A 760 9.83 -23.31 24.40
CA THR A 760 11.01 -23.30 25.29
C THR A 760 12.15 -24.22 24.86
N THR A 761 11.92 -25.14 23.91
CA THR A 761 12.95 -26.06 23.40
C THR A 761 13.08 -25.99 21.87
N PRO A 762 14.25 -26.38 21.31
CA PRO A 762 14.41 -26.50 19.86
C PRO A 762 13.41 -27.45 19.19
N ALA A 763 13.08 -28.58 19.83
CA ALA A 763 12.06 -29.50 19.31
C ALA A 763 10.66 -28.86 19.24
N GLN A 764 10.31 -28.00 20.19
CA GLN A 764 9.02 -27.32 20.20
C GLN A 764 8.85 -26.38 19.01
N ILE A 765 9.86 -25.56 18.67
CA ILE A 765 9.78 -24.70 17.47
C ILE A 765 9.74 -25.52 16.18
N TYR A 766 10.47 -26.64 16.11
CA TYR A 766 10.42 -27.55 14.96
C TYR A 766 9.02 -28.09 14.71
N HIS A 767 8.41 -28.70 15.73
CA HIS A 767 7.06 -29.27 15.62
C HIS A 767 6.00 -28.21 15.44
N LEU A 768 6.15 -27.03 16.05
CA LEU A 768 5.22 -25.92 15.93
C LEU A 768 5.12 -25.39 14.49
N LEU A 769 6.26 -25.19 13.83
CA LEU A 769 6.32 -24.73 12.44
C LEU A 769 5.77 -25.78 11.47
N ARG A 770 6.09 -27.06 11.68
CA ARG A 770 5.52 -28.17 10.88
C ARG A 770 4.01 -28.25 11.06
N ARG A 771 3.52 -28.19 12.30
CA ARG A 771 2.10 -28.21 12.65
C ARG A 771 1.32 -27.10 11.95
N GLN A 772 1.92 -25.93 11.77
CA GLN A 772 1.26 -24.78 11.14
C GLN A 772 0.88 -25.04 9.66
N VAL A 773 1.61 -25.92 8.98
CA VAL A 773 1.41 -26.21 7.55
C VAL A 773 0.65 -27.51 7.33
N ILE A 774 1.13 -28.61 7.92
CA ILE A 774 0.64 -29.97 7.64
C ILE A 774 -0.79 -30.16 8.16
N ARG A 775 -1.12 -29.51 9.29
CA ARG A 775 -2.48 -29.52 9.82
C ARG A 775 -3.41 -28.81 8.81
N PRO A 776 -4.60 -29.35 8.49
CA PRO A 776 -5.53 -28.77 7.52
C PRO A 776 -6.31 -27.55 8.07
N LEU A 777 -5.67 -26.77 8.95
CA LEU A 777 -6.21 -25.55 9.56
C LEU A 777 -5.31 -24.37 9.24
N ARG A 778 -5.92 -23.22 8.95
CA ARG A 778 -5.21 -21.96 8.71
C ARG A 778 -5.70 -20.91 9.68
N LYS A 779 -5.00 -20.85 10.81
CA LYS A 779 -5.14 -19.85 11.88
C LYS A 779 -3.80 -19.15 12.04
N PRO A 780 -3.75 -17.82 12.21
CA PRO A 780 -2.49 -17.14 12.47
C PRO A 780 -1.79 -17.70 13.71
N LEU A 781 -0.47 -17.73 13.67
CA LEU A 781 0.38 -18.26 14.72
C LEU A 781 1.32 -17.17 15.23
N ILE A 782 1.10 -16.74 16.46
CA ILE A 782 1.94 -15.78 17.18
C ILE A 782 2.93 -16.56 18.03
N VAL A 783 4.22 -16.43 17.73
CA VAL A 783 5.29 -17.15 18.43
C VAL A 783 6.19 -16.15 19.14
N LEU A 784 6.27 -16.29 20.45
CA LEU A 784 7.19 -15.53 21.29
C LEU A 784 8.55 -16.24 21.21
N THR A 785 9.36 -15.86 20.22
CA THR A 785 10.65 -16.49 19.97
C THR A 785 11.70 -16.00 20.97
N PRO A 786 12.68 -16.83 21.35
CA PRO A 786 13.63 -16.45 22.38
C PRO A 786 14.81 -15.65 21.82
N LYS A 787 15.59 -15.04 22.73
CA LYS A 787 16.88 -14.42 22.44
C LYS A 787 18.02 -15.18 23.12
N SER A 788 18.04 -15.25 24.45
CA SER A 788 19.06 -15.99 25.21
C SER A 788 19.01 -17.50 24.98
N LEU A 789 17.81 -18.10 24.82
CA LEU A 789 17.66 -19.55 24.60
C LEU A 789 18.30 -20.04 23.30
N LEU A 790 18.59 -19.15 22.35
CA LEU A 790 19.28 -19.49 21.11
C LEU A 790 20.67 -20.11 21.35
N ARG A 791 21.27 -19.84 22.52
CA ARG A 791 22.60 -20.34 22.92
C ARG A 791 22.61 -20.96 24.32
N HIS A 792 21.45 -21.16 24.94
CA HIS A 792 21.38 -21.65 26.33
C HIS A 792 21.71 -23.15 26.40
N LYS A 793 22.58 -23.54 27.33
CA LYS A 793 23.11 -24.92 27.39
C LYS A 793 22.06 -25.97 27.70
N LEU A 794 21.01 -25.59 28.43
CA LEU A 794 19.89 -26.47 28.76
C LEU A 794 18.74 -26.39 27.74
N ALA A 795 18.74 -25.38 26.86
CA ALA A 795 17.70 -25.22 25.84
C ALA A 795 18.11 -25.96 24.55
N VAL A 796 18.22 -27.28 24.68
CA VAL A 796 18.69 -28.18 23.63
C VAL A 796 17.74 -29.37 23.44
N SER A 797 17.83 -30.04 22.30
CA SER A 797 17.04 -31.24 21.97
C SER A 797 17.92 -32.31 21.30
N THR A 798 17.37 -33.51 21.09
CA THR A 798 18.02 -34.57 20.30
C THR A 798 17.41 -34.70 18.90
N LEU A 799 18.01 -35.51 18.03
CA LEU A 799 17.43 -35.80 16.71
C LEU A 799 16.12 -36.60 16.84
N GLU A 800 16.04 -37.49 17.83
CA GLU A 800 14.86 -38.29 18.15
C GLU A 800 13.70 -37.39 18.62
N ASP A 801 13.99 -36.33 19.39
CA ASP A 801 12.96 -35.34 19.75
C ASP A 801 12.34 -34.69 18.50
N LEU A 802 13.10 -34.51 17.42
CA LEU A 802 12.59 -33.98 16.15
C LEU A 802 11.86 -35.06 15.34
N ALA A 803 12.44 -36.26 15.23
CA ALA A 803 11.93 -37.32 14.37
C ALA A 803 10.66 -37.99 14.94
N GLU A 804 10.65 -38.26 16.24
CA GLU A 804 9.63 -39.08 16.91
C GLU A 804 8.72 -38.27 17.85
N GLY A 805 9.13 -37.05 18.20
CA GLY A 805 8.38 -36.16 19.09
C GLY A 805 7.15 -35.53 18.43
N SER A 806 6.52 -34.62 19.18
CA SER A 806 5.41 -33.79 18.72
C SER A 806 5.39 -32.46 19.48
N PHE A 807 4.60 -31.49 19.01
CA PHE A 807 4.39 -30.25 19.76
C PHE A 807 3.58 -30.53 21.03
N GLN A 808 4.19 -30.27 22.18
CA GLN A 808 3.56 -30.37 23.49
C GLN A 808 2.99 -28.99 23.86
N THR A 809 1.69 -28.90 24.09
CA THR A 809 1.01 -27.67 24.54
C THR A 809 1.38 -27.30 25.97
N VAL A 810 1.66 -28.31 26.79
CA VAL A 810 2.15 -28.22 28.16
C VAL A 810 3.25 -29.26 28.32
N ILE A 811 4.41 -28.87 28.84
CA ILE A 811 5.51 -29.81 29.13
C ILE A 811 5.55 -30.06 30.64
N PRO A 812 5.47 -31.33 31.09
CA PRO A 812 5.55 -31.67 32.50
C PRO A 812 6.95 -31.40 33.08
N GLU A 813 7.08 -31.67 34.38
CA GLU A 813 8.38 -31.72 35.05
C GLU A 813 9.31 -32.73 34.35
N ILE A 814 10.58 -32.35 34.15
CA ILE A 814 11.56 -33.19 33.43
C ILE A 814 12.54 -33.91 34.36
N ASP A 815 12.78 -33.37 35.56
CA ASP A 815 13.60 -34.06 36.55
C ASP A 815 12.78 -35.15 37.22
N THR A 816 13.43 -36.26 37.59
CA THR A 816 12.76 -37.35 38.30
C THR A 816 12.47 -36.93 39.74
N LEU A 817 11.25 -36.49 40.00
CA LEU A 817 10.72 -36.21 41.35
C LEU A 817 9.76 -37.31 41.78
N ASP A 818 9.64 -37.52 43.10
CA ASP A 818 8.55 -38.30 43.68
C ASP A 818 7.28 -37.42 43.74
N PRO A 819 6.22 -37.70 42.95
CA PRO A 819 5.03 -36.86 42.92
C PRO A 819 4.34 -36.71 44.28
N ALA A 820 4.54 -37.67 45.20
CA ALA A 820 3.99 -37.61 46.54
C ALA A 820 4.71 -36.61 47.45
N LYS A 821 5.97 -36.25 47.15
CA LYS A 821 6.72 -35.23 47.91
C LYS A 821 6.46 -33.81 47.42
N VAL A 822 5.85 -33.65 46.25
CA VAL A 822 5.62 -32.34 45.64
C VAL A 822 4.47 -31.63 46.38
N GLU A 823 4.80 -30.52 47.04
CA GLU A 823 3.86 -29.67 47.76
C GLU A 823 3.58 -28.36 47.03
N ARG A 824 4.45 -27.93 46.10
CA ARG A 824 4.29 -26.69 45.34
C ARG A 824 4.43 -26.94 43.84
N LEU A 825 3.53 -26.34 43.09
CA LEU A 825 3.54 -26.30 41.63
C LEU A 825 3.92 -24.90 41.15
N VAL A 826 4.92 -24.79 40.28
CA VAL A 826 5.24 -23.56 39.56
C VAL A 826 4.87 -23.72 38.09
N LEU A 827 3.84 -23.02 37.65
CA LEU A 827 3.46 -22.88 36.25
C LEU A 827 4.22 -21.70 35.65
N CYS A 828 4.82 -21.86 34.48
CA CYS A 828 5.50 -20.78 33.77
C CYS A 828 5.45 -20.94 32.25
N GLY A 829 5.86 -19.93 31.50
CA GLY A 829 6.08 -20.00 30.05
C GLY A 829 7.38 -19.31 29.66
N GLY A 830 8.01 -19.75 28.58
CA GLY A 830 9.22 -19.10 28.06
C GLY A 830 10.48 -19.32 28.90
N LYS A 831 11.44 -18.39 28.77
CA LYS A 831 12.81 -18.59 29.27
C LYS A 831 12.92 -18.70 30.79
N VAL A 832 11.98 -18.14 31.54
CA VAL A 832 12.01 -18.12 33.02
C VAL A 832 12.05 -19.54 33.60
N TYR A 833 11.55 -20.53 32.86
CA TYR A 833 11.67 -21.94 33.19
C TYR A 833 13.12 -22.35 33.52
N TYR A 834 14.09 -21.91 32.71
CA TYR A 834 15.48 -22.31 32.89
C TYR A 834 16.09 -21.67 34.14
N ASP A 835 15.75 -20.41 34.42
CA ASP A 835 16.18 -19.71 35.63
C ASP A 835 15.59 -20.39 36.90
N LEU A 836 14.32 -20.81 36.84
CA LEU A 836 13.66 -21.57 37.91
C LEU A 836 14.29 -22.96 38.09
N LEU A 837 14.56 -23.67 36.99
CA LEU A 837 15.15 -25.01 36.99
C LEU A 837 16.56 -25.00 37.61
N GLU A 838 17.39 -24.04 37.20
CA GLU A 838 18.75 -23.88 37.73
C GLU A 838 18.72 -23.56 39.22
N LYS A 839 17.82 -22.66 39.66
CA LYS A 839 17.65 -22.34 41.08
C LYS A 839 17.19 -23.55 41.89
N ARG A 840 16.16 -24.28 41.44
CA ARG A 840 15.66 -25.48 42.13
C ARG A 840 16.76 -26.53 42.32
N ARG A 841 17.53 -26.79 41.25
CA ARG A 841 18.64 -27.74 41.27
C ARG A 841 19.76 -27.29 42.21
N ALA A 842 20.09 -25.99 42.21
CA ALA A 842 21.11 -25.43 43.10
C ALA A 842 20.72 -25.53 44.59
N GLU A 843 19.43 -25.39 44.90
CA GLU A 843 18.89 -25.51 46.27
C GLU A 843 18.57 -26.97 46.68
N GLY A 844 18.65 -27.94 45.75
CA GLY A 844 18.37 -29.35 46.03
C GLY A 844 16.90 -29.63 46.42
N ARG A 845 15.96 -28.86 45.89
CA ARG A 845 14.52 -28.93 46.25
C ARG A 845 13.81 -30.02 45.44
N GLU A 846 13.23 -31.00 46.14
CA GLU A 846 12.41 -32.08 45.54
C GLU A 846 10.90 -31.87 45.71
N ASP A 847 10.51 -30.89 46.52
CA ASP A 847 9.12 -30.58 46.87
C ASP A 847 8.39 -29.67 45.86
N ILE A 848 9.07 -29.32 44.75
CA ILE A 848 8.59 -28.34 43.76
C ILE A 848 8.68 -28.90 42.34
N ALA A 849 7.53 -29.02 41.69
CA ALA A 849 7.42 -29.32 40.26
C ALA A 849 7.28 -28.01 39.44
N ILE A 850 8.00 -27.92 38.32
CA ILE A 850 7.96 -26.79 37.40
C ILE A 850 7.36 -27.27 36.09
N VAL A 851 6.20 -26.73 35.72
CA VAL A 851 5.44 -27.12 34.52
C VAL A 851 5.38 -25.95 33.54
N ARG A 852 5.68 -26.23 32.28
CA ARG A 852 5.70 -25.22 31.21
C ARG A 852 4.41 -25.21 30.43
N ILE A 853 3.81 -24.05 30.22
CA ILE A 853 2.70 -23.84 29.29
C ILE A 853 3.25 -23.24 28.00
N GLU A 854 3.41 -24.09 26.98
CA GLU A 854 4.02 -23.72 25.69
C GLU A 854 3.01 -23.08 24.74
N GLN A 855 1.72 -23.40 24.89
CA GLN A 855 0.62 -22.78 24.16
C GLN A 855 -0.30 -22.06 25.14
N LEU A 856 -0.37 -20.73 25.06
CA LEU A 856 -1.21 -19.91 25.93
C LEU A 856 -2.60 -19.69 25.34
N TYR A 857 -2.74 -19.78 24.02
CA TYR A 857 -4.04 -19.74 23.37
C TYR A 857 -4.09 -20.59 22.08
N PRO A 858 -5.20 -21.31 21.83
CA PRO A 858 -6.22 -21.70 22.80
C PRO A 858 -5.63 -22.45 23.99
N PHE A 859 -6.15 -22.16 25.20
CA PHE A 859 -5.56 -22.63 26.45
C PHE A 859 -5.71 -24.16 26.60
N PRO A 860 -4.63 -24.90 26.90
CA PRO A 860 -4.62 -26.37 26.90
C PRO A 860 -5.11 -26.94 28.24
N GLU A 861 -6.43 -26.85 28.49
CA GLU A 861 -7.00 -27.27 29.78
C GLU A 861 -6.86 -28.76 30.04
N ASP A 862 -7.13 -29.59 29.03
CA ASP A 862 -7.11 -31.05 29.18
C ASP A 862 -5.69 -31.57 29.40
N ASP A 863 -4.71 -31.07 28.64
CA ASP A 863 -3.31 -31.47 28.78
C ASP A 863 -2.76 -31.02 30.16
N LEU A 864 -3.15 -29.85 30.66
CA LEU A 864 -2.75 -29.41 32.01
C LEU A 864 -3.42 -30.26 33.11
N VAL A 865 -4.69 -30.65 32.96
CA VAL A 865 -5.35 -31.56 33.91
C VAL A 865 -4.62 -32.90 33.99
N GLU A 866 -4.22 -33.46 32.86
CA GLU A 866 -3.49 -34.74 32.80
C GLU A 866 -2.13 -34.64 33.52
N ILE A 867 -1.37 -33.57 33.28
CA ILE A 867 -0.06 -33.35 33.89
C ILE A 867 -0.13 -33.14 35.40
N LEU A 868 -1.22 -32.55 35.91
CA LEU A 868 -1.38 -32.28 37.33
C LEU A 868 -1.83 -33.51 38.14
N ALA A 869 -2.48 -34.49 37.51
CA ALA A 869 -3.07 -35.65 38.17
C ALA A 869 -2.13 -36.39 39.16
N PRO A 870 -0.82 -36.57 38.89
CA PRO A 870 0.08 -37.25 39.83
C PRO A 870 0.36 -36.49 41.14
N TYR A 871 0.27 -35.17 41.15
CA TYR A 871 0.67 -34.32 42.28
C TYR A 871 -0.47 -34.14 43.29
N THR A 872 -0.77 -35.19 44.04
CA THR A 872 -1.92 -35.24 44.96
C THR A 872 -1.74 -34.42 46.25
N ASN A 873 -0.50 -34.09 46.63
CA ASN A 873 -0.15 -33.40 47.87
C ASN A 873 0.12 -31.90 47.72
N LEU A 874 -0.27 -31.30 46.58
CA LEU A 874 -0.10 -29.87 46.35
C LEU A 874 -0.83 -29.03 47.42
N LYS A 875 -0.08 -28.09 47.98
CA LYS A 875 -0.53 -27.04 48.92
C LYS A 875 -0.48 -25.65 48.30
N HIS A 876 0.48 -25.42 47.39
CA HIS A 876 0.71 -24.12 46.74
C HIS A 876 0.77 -24.26 45.21
N ALA A 877 0.23 -23.26 44.51
CA ALA A 877 0.31 -23.18 43.06
C ALA A 877 0.63 -21.74 42.63
N VAL A 878 1.72 -21.57 41.90
CA VAL A 878 2.24 -20.26 41.50
C VAL A 878 2.24 -20.16 39.98
N TRP A 879 1.80 -19.04 39.44
CA TRP A 879 2.17 -18.63 38.08
C TRP A 879 3.39 -17.72 38.16
N CYS A 880 4.51 -18.18 37.59
CA CYS A 880 5.74 -17.44 37.51
C CYS A 880 5.95 -16.87 36.11
N GLN A 881 6.19 -15.56 36.01
CA GLN A 881 6.50 -14.89 34.75
C GLN A 881 7.57 -13.80 34.92
N GLU A 882 8.29 -13.49 33.85
CA GLU A 882 9.26 -12.40 33.84
C GLU A 882 8.61 -11.04 33.65
N GLU A 883 7.51 -11.01 32.93
CA GLU A 883 6.78 -9.80 32.60
C GLU A 883 6.18 -9.18 33.87
N PRO A 884 6.07 -7.84 33.92
CA PRO A 884 5.31 -7.13 34.95
C PRO A 884 3.91 -7.70 35.14
N MET A 885 3.35 -7.60 36.34
CA MET A 885 2.03 -8.16 36.69
C MET A 885 0.90 -7.70 35.75
N ASN A 886 1.02 -6.50 35.17
CA ASN A 886 0.07 -5.97 34.20
C ASN A 886 0.33 -6.37 32.74
N GLN A 887 1.32 -7.23 32.50
CA GLN A 887 1.77 -7.72 31.20
C GLN A 887 1.87 -9.25 31.24
N GLY A 888 2.32 -9.85 30.14
CA GLY A 888 2.45 -11.30 30.06
C GLY A 888 1.08 -12.00 30.12
N ALA A 889 1.04 -13.21 30.65
CA ALA A 889 -0.18 -14.04 30.64
C ALA A 889 -1.05 -13.89 31.88
N TRP A 890 -0.60 -13.21 32.94
CA TRP A 890 -1.29 -13.21 34.24
C TRP A 890 -2.78 -12.84 34.13
N TYR A 891 -3.11 -11.64 33.67
CA TYR A 891 -4.51 -11.20 33.64
C TYR A 891 -5.37 -12.02 32.66
N SER A 892 -4.83 -12.34 31.49
CA SER A 892 -5.56 -13.03 30.43
C SER A 892 -5.73 -14.53 30.67
N SER A 893 -4.86 -15.18 31.45
CA SER A 893 -4.87 -16.65 31.61
C SER A 893 -5.12 -17.15 33.04
N GLN A 894 -5.08 -16.30 34.08
CA GLN A 894 -5.32 -16.71 35.48
C GLN A 894 -6.66 -17.44 35.68
N HIS A 895 -7.69 -17.12 34.89
CA HIS A 895 -9.01 -17.72 35.03
C HIS A 895 -9.02 -19.19 34.54
N HIS A 896 -8.27 -19.51 33.47
CA HIS A 896 -8.07 -20.90 33.04
C HIS A 896 -7.29 -21.69 34.10
N MET A 897 -6.18 -21.12 34.58
CA MET A 897 -5.33 -21.76 35.59
C MET A 897 -6.08 -22.02 36.90
N ARG A 898 -6.80 -21.01 37.44
CA ARG A 898 -7.63 -21.17 38.66
C ARG A 898 -8.69 -22.25 38.50
N ARG A 899 -9.34 -22.33 37.33
CA ARG A 899 -10.36 -23.36 37.07
C ARG A 899 -9.76 -24.76 37.12
N ILE A 900 -8.58 -24.97 36.54
CA ILE A 900 -7.91 -26.27 36.51
C ILE A 900 -7.41 -26.64 37.91
N LEU A 901 -6.78 -25.70 38.61
CA LEU A 901 -6.35 -25.91 40.00
C LEU A 901 -7.53 -26.22 40.91
N GLY A 902 -8.66 -25.52 40.78
CA GLY A 902 -9.87 -25.80 41.54
C GLY A 902 -10.52 -27.15 41.23
N ARG A 903 -10.36 -27.67 40.00
CA ARG A 903 -10.74 -29.04 39.63
C ARG A 903 -9.83 -30.09 40.27
N HIS A 904 -8.53 -29.79 40.37
CA HIS A 904 -7.54 -30.66 41.01
C HIS A 904 -7.72 -30.70 42.53
N ASN A 905 -7.74 -29.54 43.17
CA ASN A 905 -8.00 -29.38 44.61
C ASN A 905 -8.58 -27.98 44.89
N LYS A 906 -9.82 -27.94 45.40
CA LYS A 906 -10.55 -26.68 45.71
C LYS A 906 -9.86 -25.77 46.73
N ALA A 907 -8.93 -26.31 47.53
CA ALA A 907 -8.17 -25.53 48.51
C ALA A 907 -6.96 -24.80 47.90
N LEU A 908 -6.55 -25.15 46.67
CA LEU A 908 -5.43 -24.50 46.00
C LEU A 908 -5.83 -23.12 45.49
N ASN A 909 -5.06 -22.11 45.91
CA ASN A 909 -5.12 -20.78 45.34
C ASN A 909 -3.98 -20.59 44.34
N LEU A 910 -4.24 -19.82 43.28
CA LEU A 910 -3.22 -19.41 42.33
C LEU A 910 -2.57 -18.12 42.81
N GLU A 911 -1.28 -18.21 43.15
CA GLU A 911 -0.42 -17.10 43.53
C GLU A 911 0.37 -16.56 42.33
N TYR A 912 0.85 -15.32 42.43
CA TYR A 912 1.64 -14.66 41.40
C TYR A 912 3.08 -14.50 41.87
N ALA A 913 4.04 -14.90 41.05
CA ALA A 913 5.45 -14.56 41.19
C ALA A 913 5.95 -13.89 39.90
N GLY A 914 6.43 -12.66 39.99
CA GLY A 914 6.88 -11.92 38.83
C GLY A 914 7.20 -10.47 39.16
N ARG A 915 7.45 -9.66 38.14
CA ARG A 915 7.78 -8.24 38.34
C ARG A 915 6.53 -7.46 38.76
N GLU A 916 6.72 -6.47 39.62
CA GLU A 916 5.66 -5.49 39.95
C GLU A 916 5.12 -4.81 38.68
N ALA A 917 3.84 -4.43 38.69
CA ALA A 917 3.23 -3.75 37.55
C ALA A 917 3.99 -2.47 37.18
N SER A 918 4.19 -2.23 35.87
CA SER A 918 4.89 -1.05 35.37
C SER A 918 4.29 -0.55 34.05
N ALA A 919 4.40 0.76 33.82
CA ALA A 919 3.96 1.38 32.57
C ALA A 919 4.88 0.99 31.37
N ALA A 920 6.19 1.03 31.59
CA ALA A 920 7.17 0.54 30.63
C ALA A 920 7.29 -1.01 30.73
N PRO A 921 7.62 -1.71 29.63
CA PRO A 921 7.80 -3.16 29.68
C PRO A 921 8.88 -3.62 30.64
N ALA A 922 10.08 -3.02 30.58
CA ALA A 922 11.21 -3.38 31.44
C ALA A 922 11.92 -2.14 32.00
N CYS A 923 12.73 -2.32 33.04
CA CYS A 923 13.61 -1.25 33.53
C CYS A 923 14.80 -1.01 32.58
N GLY A 924 15.30 0.22 32.52
CA GLY A 924 16.46 0.58 31.68
C GLY A 924 17.83 0.25 32.29
N TYR A 925 17.91 -0.14 33.57
CA TYR A 925 19.19 -0.42 34.25
C TYR A 925 19.37 -1.92 34.48
N ALA A 926 20.51 -2.46 34.02
CA ALA A 926 20.83 -3.88 34.17
C ALA A 926 20.90 -4.34 35.64
N SER A 927 21.39 -3.51 36.56
CA SER A 927 21.44 -3.83 38.00
C SER A 927 20.04 -4.01 38.59
N LYS A 928 19.11 -3.11 38.27
CA LYS A 928 17.70 -3.20 38.69
C LYS A 928 17.02 -4.40 38.05
N HIS A 929 17.32 -4.72 36.80
CA HIS A 929 16.81 -5.91 36.13
C HIS A 929 17.23 -7.18 36.88
N ALA A 930 18.51 -7.29 37.25
CA ALA A 930 19.05 -8.43 37.99
C ALA A 930 18.43 -8.55 39.38
N GLU A 931 18.27 -7.44 40.11
CA GLU A 931 17.57 -7.41 41.40
C GLU A 931 16.12 -7.93 41.28
N GLN A 932 15.39 -7.47 40.26
CA GLN A 932 14.02 -7.92 39.99
C GLN A 932 13.96 -9.39 39.58
N GLN A 933 14.94 -9.87 38.80
CA GLN A 933 15.01 -11.29 38.39
C GLN A 933 15.29 -12.18 39.61
N GLU A 934 16.21 -11.80 40.49
CA GLU A 934 16.47 -12.58 41.70
C GLU A 934 15.24 -12.59 42.61
N ARG A 935 14.58 -11.44 42.80
CA ARG A 935 13.37 -11.34 43.61
C ARG A 935 12.24 -12.24 43.09
N LEU A 936 11.90 -12.18 41.80
CA LEU A 936 10.83 -13.04 41.26
C LEU A 936 11.16 -14.53 41.38
N LEU A 937 12.44 -14.90 41.25
CA LEU A 937 12.88 -16.28 41.42
C LEU A 937 12.83 -16.71 42.90
N GLN A 938 13.01 -15.81 43.86
CA GLN A 938 12.79 -16.12 45.28
C GLN A 938 11.30 -16.28 45.59
N ASP A 939 10.47 -15.35 45.09
CA ASP A 939 9.03 -15.36 45.30
C ASP A 939 8.42 -16.66 44.76
N ALA A 940 8.82 -17.14 43.57
CA ALA A 940 8.31 -18.38 42.98
C ALA A 940 8.42 -19.63 43.88
N PHE A 941 9.38 -19.65 44.81
CA PHE A 941 9.63 -20.77 45.74
C PHE A 941 9.07 -20.51 47.16
N THR A 942 8.57 -19.31 47.44
CA THR A 942 8.24 -18.86 48.81
C THR A 942 6.83 -18.28 49.00
N VAL A 943 6.23 -17.60 48.01
CA VAL A 943 4.91 -16.95 48.16
C VAL A 943 3.76 -17.90 48.46
#